data_AF-A0A520K8L2-F1
#
_entry.id   AF-A0A520K8L2-F1
#
_cell.length_a   1.000
_cell.length_b   1.000
_cell.length_c   1.000
_cell.angle_alpha   90.00
_cell.angle_beta   90.00
_cell.angle_gamma   90.00
#
_symmetry.space_group_name_H-M   'P 1'
#
loop_
_entity.id
_entity.type
_entity.pdbx_description
1 polymer ?
#
loop_
_entity_poly.entity_id
_entity_poly.type
_entity_poly.pdbx_seq_one_letter_code
_entity_poly.pdbx_strand_id
1 'polypeptide(L)'
;MVKEALIEADAKEVADKIRAAAKDANNEADLEVNTEHILKTVLDKLGIANYASYEFRAGRGTVIEGRIDALYGRVVIEYERPGTFNNPSGFHHAKEQVIGYIQQLAPSVEAWQKYFGVVLDGYQIGFVRFRKNWVSDGPHDINERTMLTFLEALRGLRRWALRVEALNKHLGAGSPVAETLVKVLYETRIKNKEHQRVNVLFNDWKRVFGQVCGYSSEKIKGLERAYGLTAHDIDYEGLLFALHTYYALVMKLLAAEVAVSSGDSYLQSYLKRLEEAYYQGHEELRSMLRDVEEGDIFSRAIGIKNFLEGDYFGWYLDVWDEHVGAAVSKLAKTLSEFEPATLEHDPEEVKDLLKRLYQYLVPKKIRHDLGEYYTPDWLAELVISEVGYDGNLDKRFLDPACGSGTFLVLAIKRARQYALDTTFRNETETLEAILKNIVGFDLNPLAVLAARTNYLIALGKLIKYKRGDIELPVYFADSILVERKQTIYGTYAYSLKTEADEFQIPTGVVRKGLLPKVLAVVEECVLTPGCSEEIFEERVKREASRAGATLNRNELFILDGLFHQLTALEGEGKNRIWTRILKNSFAPLLQDKFDYVVGNPPWVNWESLPDGYRRTLEPLLRDYKLWKPGERWGGAKVDISSLFVYRCMDLYLKEGKNLGFLITQTFFKTKGAGEQFRRFKIPEKRERTVKEVPVKVVKAHDLVELNPFEGASNRTAAIFIKKPFFTKENGETRYPVRYVLWRKKRARIDQRDSLEEVLEKSTRIELFAYPSDETNVLSPWLTLPEKAINIVKKVQGKGHYRAYAGIYSGGANAVYWLRILGIASRRKERIEIPAYLRTILGIQGEEIEIKDIVVKNITEGMKKDVEKISPVAIEDFFVFPLIKTQHLKKWKLGSYIYTLQMHDPKERIGYDERWVMVNFPKTYAYLKRFEDAIRKRSSGVVRQLMEKGPFYSMYAVGEYTFSPYKAVWNQMGSKLNACVISSANDEFLGEKMILPEHVLAFVSTDNENEAHFICAVLNSSIVDLAIRSIAGGTKSFGTPKIIEETIRIPKFDTRSELHRRLAELSKKAHELALAEDEDELRAVEEEIDRAVADLFGLTEAELEDVKDALRVVYGEGAEAEEEIKEEEVEEVKLEGAQGRRALEGLVKKFKEK
;
A
#
# COMPACT_ATOMS: atom_id res chain seq x y z
N MET A 1 39.70 30.38 -29.63
CA MET A 1 38.92 31.16 -30.62
C MET A 1 39.06 30.53 -32.00
N VAL A 2 38.24 29.52 -32.33
CA VAL A 2 37.81 29.18 -33.69
C VAL A 2 36.38 28.63 -33.55
N LYS A 3 35.41 29.49 -33.87
CA LYS A 3 33.98 29.28 -34.22
C LYS A 3 33.36 27.94 -33.78
N GLU A 4 32.55 27.86 -32.73
CA GLU A 4 31.20 28.46 -32.62
C GLU A 4 30.49 28.56 -33.97
N ALA A 5 29.75 27.50 -34.29
CA ALA A 5 28.52 27.60 -35.05
C ALA A 5 27.49 26.75 -34.31
N LEU A 6 26.88 27.35 -33.27
CA LEU A 6 25.53 26.98 -32.88
C LEU A 6 24.70 27.00 -34.15
N ILE A 7 24.05 25.89 -34.46
CA ILE A 7 22.99 25.91 -35.45
C ILE A 7 21.73 26.33 -34.69
N GLU A 8 21.55 27.64 -34.55
CA GLU A 8 20.24 28.23 -34.33
C GLU A 8 19.44 28.05 -35.63
N ALA A 9 18.29 27.40 -35.56
CA ALA A 9 17.24 27.69 -36.51
C ALA A 9 16.46 28.85 -35.92
N ASP A 10 16.79 30.08 -36.30
CA ASP A 10 16.05 31.24 -35.85
C ASP A 10 14.63 31.16 -36.45
N ALA A 11 13.63 30.78 -35.64
CA ALA A 11 12.25 30.65 -36.09
C ALA A 11 11.73 31.96 -36.71
N LYS A 12 12.29 33.10 -36.30
CA LYS A 12 12.07 34.40 -36.90
C LYS A 12 12.69 34.50 -38.29
N GLU A 13 13.94 34.07 -38.46
CA GLU A 13 14.60 33.99 -39.78
C GLU A 13 13.83 33.08 -40.74
N VAL A 14 13.31 31.94 -40.26
CA VAL A 14 12.48 31.03 -41.07
C VAL A 14 11.16 31.72 -41.45
N ALA A 15 10.49 32.38 -40.50
CA ALA A 15 9.27 33.14 -40.76
C ALA A 15 9.50 34.27 -41.78
N ASP A 16 10.63 34.98 -41.67
CA ASP A 16 11.02 36.06 -42.58
C ASP A 16 11.30 35.51 -43.99
N LYS A 17 12.01 34.38 -44.09
CA LYS A 17 12.31 33.71 -45.36
C LYS A 17 11.08 33.16 -46.06
N ILE A 18 10.15 32.55 -45.32
CA ILE A 18 8.89 32.05 -45.90
C ILE A 18 8.03 33.21 -46.39
N ARG A 19 7.93 34.31 -45.62
CA ARG A 19 7.23 35.52 -46.08
C ARG A 19 7.92 36.19 -47.27
N ALA A 20 9.24 36.13 -47.37
CA ALA A 20 9.98 36.60 -48.53
C ALA A 20 9.69 35.71 -49.76
N ALA A 21 9.73 34.39 -49.59
CA ALA A 21 9.37 33.43 -50.64
C ALA A 21 7.93 33.63 -51.13
N ALA A 22 6.99 33.95 -50.24
CA ALA A 22 5.61 34.25 -50.57
C ALA A 22 5.41 35.53 -51.38
N LYS A 23 6.34 36.50 -51.28
CA LYS A 23 6.31 37.72 -52.11
C LYS A 23 6.79 37.45 -53.54
N ASP A 24 7.73 36.52 -53.70
CA ASP A 24 8.35 36.20 -54.99
C ASP A 24 7.61 35.06 -55.73
N ALA A 25 6.74 34.31 -55.05
CA ALA A 25 5.95 33.22 -55.61
C ALA A 25 4.72 33.73 -56.39
N ASN A 26 4.54 33.25 -57.63
CA ASN A 26 3.39 33.62 -58.47
C ASN A 26 2.24 32.60 -58.41
N ASN A 27 2.51 31.41 -57.89
CA ASN A 27 1.55 30.32 -57.74
C ASN A 27 1.90 29.45 -56.53
N GLU A 28 1.05 28.46 -56.25
CA GLU A 28 1.16 27.52 -55.13
C GLU A 28 2.45 26.68 -55.20
N ALA A 29 2.79 26.15 -56.38
CA ALA A 29 3.98 25.33 -56.57
C ALA A 29 5.28 26.13 -56.34
N ASP A 30 5.30 27.41 -56.72
CA ASP A 30 6.44 28.30 -56.41
C ASP A 30 6.60 28.49 -54.89
N LEU A 31 5.50 28.64 -54.15
CA LEU A 31 5.52 28.78 -52.70
C LEU A 31 5.94 27.48 -52.01
N GLU A 32 5.38 26.35 -52.44
CA GLU A 32 5.71 25.00 -51.99
C GLU A 32 7.22 24.77 -52.12
N VAL A 33 7.77 24.85 -53.34
CA VAL A 33 9.19 24.57 -53.62
C VAL A 33 10.14 25.43 -52.78
N ASN A 34 9.85 26.74 -52.67
CA ASN A 34 10.70 27.66 -51.92
C ASN A 34 10.60 27.43 -50.41
N THR A 35 9.40 27.20 -49.89
CA THR A 35 9.20 26.89 -48.46
C THR A 35 9.85 25.59 -48.09
N GLU A 36 9.70 24.55 -48.92
CA GLU A 36 10.32 23.25 -48.76
C GLU A 36 11.86 23.34 -48.78
N HIS A 37 12.44 24.19 -49.62
CA HIS A 37 13.90 24.45 -49.60
C HIS A 37 14.37 25.10 -48.29
N ILE A 38 13.60 26.06 -47.76
CA ILE A 38 13.85 26.71 -46.48
C ILE A 38 13.75 25.67 -45.35
N LEU A 39 12.67 24.88 -45.32
CA LEU A 39 12.44 23.82 -44.34
C LEU A 39 13.54 22.77 -44.39
N LYS A 40 13.94 22.31 -45.57
CA LYS A 40 15.04 21.34 -45.73
C LYS A 40 16.33 21.84 -45.10
N THR A 41 16.70 23.10 -45.36
CA THR A 41 17.90 23.72 -44.77
C THR A 41 17.85 23.74 -43.25
N VAL A 42 16.67 23.99 -42.67
CA VAL A 42 16.43 23.99 -41.22
C VAL A 42 16.43 22.58 -40.64
N LEU A 43 15.83 21.61 -41.33
CA LEU A 43 15.73 20.22 -40.88
C LEU A 43 17.08 19.49 -40.97
N ASP A 44 17.88 19.80 -41.99
CA ASP A 44 19.30 19.39 -42.11
C ASP A 44 20.10 19.84 -40.90
N LYS A 45 19.96 21.13 -40.58
CA LYS A 45 20.54 21.80 -39.42
C LYS A 45 20.10 21.17 -38.09
N LEU A 46 18.87 20.68 -38.00
CA LEU A 46 18.33 19.98 -36.82
C LEU A 46 18.71 18.47 -36.77
N GLY A 47 19.43 17.96 -37.77
CA GLY A 47 19.88 16.56 -37.84
C GLY A 47 18.75 15.57 -38.12
N ILE A 48 17.71 15.99 -38.86
CA ILE A 48 16.56 15.16 -39.23
C ILE A 48 16.79 14.61 -40.65
N ALA A 49 17.37 13.40 -40.80
CA ALA A 49 17.65 12.79 -42.11
C ALA A 49 16.43 12.06 -42.73
N ASN A 50 16.21 12.17 -44.06
CA ASN A 50 15.10 11.69 -44.91
C ASN A 50 13.87 12.63 -44.98
N TYR A 51 13.89 13.54 -45.94
CA TYR A 51 13.24 14.83 -45.82
C TYR A 51 11.71 14.77 -45.91
N ALA A 52 11.11 14.16 -46.92
CA ALA A 52 9.66 14.00 -47.01
C ALA A 52 9.33 12.98 -48.10
N SER A 53 8.16 12.34 -48.00
CA SER A 53 7.59 11.60 -49.12
C SER A 53 6.74 12.56 -49.95
N TYR A 54 7.32 13.08 -51.02
CA TYR A 54 6.59 13.81 -52.05
C TYR A 54 6.07 12.81 -53.09
N GLU A 55 4.88 13.08 -53.64
CA GLU A 55 4.24 12.24 -54.66
C GLU A 55 3.84 10.82 -54.19
N PHE A 56 2.80 10.71 -53.36
CA PHE A 56 2.06 9.44 -53.25
C PHE A 56 1.19 9.25 -54.52
N ARG A 57 1.70 8.56 -55.54
CA ARG A 57 0.86 7.84 -56.51
C ARG A 57 0.76 6.39 -56.08
N ALA A 58 -0.47 5.94 -55.89
CA ALA A 58 -0.86 4.65 -55.33
C ALA A 58 0.05 3.48 -55.75
N GLY A 59 0.70 2.88 -54.74
CA GLY A 59 1.30 1.55 -54.83
C GLY A 59 0.63 0.61 -53.84
N ARG A 60 -0.30 -0.22 -54.35
CA ARG A 60 -1.08 -1.28 -53.68
C ARG A 60 -2.21 -0.85 -52.72
N GLY A 61 -3.40 -0.67 -53.29
CA GLY A 61 -4.65 -1.18 -52.68
C GLY A 61 -5.55 -0.21 -51.92
N THR A 62 -5.16 1.04 -51.69
CA THR A 62 -6.04 2.09 -51.16
C THR A 62 -5.91 3.32 -52.05
N VAL A 63 -7.00 3.71 -52.70
CA VAL A 63 -7.07 4.89 -53.57
C VAL A 63 -7.12 6.11 -52.64
N ILE A 64 -6.06 6.91 -52.62
CA ILE A 64 -6.14 8.27 -52.05
C ILE A 64 -6.73 9.16 -53.13
N GLU A 65 -7.87 9.81 -52.87
CA GLU A 65 -8.42 10.85 -53.76
C GLU A 65 -7.73 12.17 -53.44
N GLY A 66 -6.87 12.65 -54.35
CA GLY A 66 -6.14 13.92 -54.22
C GLY A 66 -4.62 13.75 -54.13
N ARG A 67 -3.88 14.86 -54.22
CA ARG A 67 -2.41 14.91 -54.12
C ARG A 67 -2.06 15.66 -52.84
N ILE A 68 -1.38 14.97 -51.92
CA ILE A 68 -0.80 15.61 -50.73
C ILE A 68 0.45 16.38 -51.17
N ASP A 69 0.56 17.65 -50.79
CA ASP A 69 1.70 18.49 -51.16
C ASP A 69 2.98 18.04 -50.44
N ALA A 70 2.97 17.95 -49.11
CA ALA A 70 4.10 17.39 -48.36
C ALA A 70 3.69 16.54 -47.15
N LEU A 71 4.40 15.40 -46.98
CA LEU A 71 4.26 14.51 -45.83
C LEU A 71 5.62 14.31 -45.13
N TYR A 72 5.71 14.86 -43.92
CA TYR A 72 6.85 14.78 -43.03
C TYR A 72 6.56 13.83 -41.86
N GLY A 73 6.76 12.53 -42.10
CA GLY A 73 6.44 11.49 -41.11
C GLY A 73 4.93 11.39 -40.87
N ARG A 74 4.42 12.13 -39.87
CA ARG A 74 2.97 12.27 -39.60
C ARG A 74 2.48 13.71 -39.64
N VAL A 75 3.30 14.65 -40.10
CA VAL A 75 2.86 16.01 -40.43
C VAL A 75 2.44 16.05 -41.89
N VAL A 76 1.18 16.38 -42.12
CA VAL A 76 0.61 16.65 -43.45
C VAL A 76 0.61 18.16 -43.64
N ILE A 77 1.27 18.65 -44.69
CA ILE A 77 1.29 20.07 -45.04
C ILE A 77 0.53 20.25 -46.35
N GLU A 78 -0.39 21.21 -46.37
CA GLU A 78 -1.05 21.70 -47.58
C GLU A 78 -0.62 23.14 -47.83
N TYR A 79 -0.19 23.40 -49.06
CA TYR A 79 0.22 24.73 -49.52
C TYR A 79 -0.90 25.35 -50.33
N GLU A 80 -1.10 26.64 -50.15
CA GLU A 80 -2.07 27.43 -50.91
C GLU A 80 -1.40 28.63 -51.56
N ARG A 81 -2.04 29.19 -52.59
CA ARG A 81 -1.48 30.36 -53.27
C ARG A 81 -1.29 31.53 -52.30
N PRO A 82 -0.23 32.34 -52.45
CA PRO A 82 0.02 33.48 -51.57
C PRO A 82 -1.19 34.38 -51.31
N GLY A 83 -1.60 34.49 -50.04
CA GLY A 83 -2.70 35.36 -49.60
C GLY A 83 -4.11 34.76 -49.71
N THR A 84 -4.23 33.45 -49.96
CA THR A 84 -5.51 32.73 -50.04
C THR A 84 -6.30 32.76 -48.72
N PHE A 85 -5.64 32.81 -47.56
CA PHE A 85 -6.29 32.79 -46.25
C PHE A 85 -6.89 34.13 -45.82
N ASN A 86 -6.67 35.20 -46.60
CA ASN A 86 -7.43 36.45 -46.47
C ASN A 86 -8.94 36.25 -46.69
N ASN A 87 -9.34 35.17 -47.37
CA ASN A 87 -10.73 34.74 -47.50
C ASN A 87 -11.00 33.51 -46.60
N PRO A 88 -11.97 33.59 -45.66
CA PRO A 88 -12.35 32.46 -44.82
C PRO A 88 -12.67 31.15 -45.58
N SER A 89 -13.19 31.24 -46.80
CA SER A 89 -13.48 30.04 -47.61
C SER A 89 -12.21 29.32 -48.08
N GLY A 90 -11.12 30.05 -48.33
CA GLY A 90 -9.83 29.48 -48.73
C GLY A 90 -9.20 28.70 -47.59
N PHE A 91 -9.19 29.27 -46.39
CA PHE A 91 -8.71 28.56 -45.19
C PHE A 91 -9.54 27.32 -44.86
N HIS A 92 -10.87 27.40 -45.00
CA HIS A 92 -11.74 26.25 -44.78
C HIS A 92 -11.49 25.14 -45.81
N HIS A 93 -11.20 25.47 -47.06
CA HIS A 93 -10.90 24.50 -48.10
C HIS A 93 -9.63 23.70 -47.78
N ALA A 94 -8.51 24.41 -47.53
CA ALA A 94 -7.24 23.80 -47.18
C ALA A 94 -7.33 22.91 -45.91
N LYS A 95 -8.11 23.36 -44.92
CA LYS A 95 -8.38 22.57 -43.71
C LYS A 95 -9.06 21.23 -44.04
N GLU A 96 -10.12 21.25 -44.83
CA GLU A 96 -10.88 20.03 -45.18
C GLU A 96 -10.03 19.08 -46.03
N GLN A 97 -9.17 19.59 -46.91
CA GLN A 97 -8.19 18.78 -47.66
C GLN A 97 -7.26 18.02 -46.71
N VAL A 98 -6.62 18.72 -45.78
CA VAL A 98 -5.72 18.11 -44.78
C VAL A 98 -6.43 17.08 -43.91
N ILE A 99 -7.68 17.33 -43.51
CA ILE A 99 -8.50 16.37 -42.77
C ILE A 99 -8.72 15.11 -43.61
N GLY A 100 -9.14 15.27 -44.87
CA GLY A 100 -9.36 14.17 -45.81
C GLY A 100 -8.11 13.32 -46.01
N TYR A 101 -6.93 13.95 -46.15
CA TYR A 101 -5.66 13.24 -46.29
C TYR A 101 -5.31 12.43 -45.04
N ILE A 102 -5.47 13.00 -43.84
CA ILE A 102 -5.20 12.27 -42.59
C ILE A 102 -6.13 11.07 -42.45
N GLN A 103 -7.42 11.21 -42.79
CA GLN A 103 -8.38 10.12 -42.73
C GLN A 103 -8.04 8.97 -43.70
N GLN A 104 -7.44 9.29 -44.85
CA GLN A 104 -7.01 8.30 -45.84
C GLN A 104 -5.67 7.65 -45.47
N LEU A 105 -4.76 8.39 -44.82
CA LEU A 105 -3.45 7.89 -44.35
C LEU A 105 -3.55 6.98 -43.12
N ALA A 106 -4.64 7.07 -42.35
CA ALA A 106 -4.80 6.38 -41.07
C ALA A 106 -6.11 5.57 -40.98
N PRO A 107 -6.05 4.24 -40.74
CA PRO A 107 -7.18 3.33 -40.88
C PRO A 107 -8.18 3.34 -39.71
N SER A 108 -7.92 4.08 -38.63
CA SER A 108 -8.81 4.16 -37.47
C SER A 108 -8.79 5.54 -36.81
N VAL A 109 -9.84 5.83 -36.05
CA VAL A 109 -10.04 7.08 -35.32
C VAL A 109 -8.89 7.34 -34.32
N GLU A 110 -8.38 6.29 -33.67
CA GLU A 110 -7.21 6.36 -32.76
C GLU A 110 -5.91 6.65 -33.51
N ALA A 111 -5.83 6.29 -34.79
CA ALA A 111 -4.68 6.57 -35.63
C ALA A 111 -4.68 8.03 -36.14
N TRP A 112 -5.85 8.67 -36.30
CA TRP A 112 -5.95 10.09 -36.70
C TRP A 112 -5.28 11.03 -35.70
N GLN A 113 -5.37 10.72 -34.40
CA GLN A 113 -4.74 11.49 -33.32
C GLN A 113 -3.20 11.56 -33.44
N LYS A 114 -2.60 10.68 -34.25
CA LYS A 114 -1.15 10.61 -34.45
C LYS A 114 -0.65 11.56 -35.53
N TYR A 115 -1.54 12.18 -36.29
CA TYR A 115 -1.19 13.08 -37.39
C TYR A 115 -1.41 14.54 -37.02
N PHE A 116 -0.61 15.42 -37.62
CA PHE A 116 -0.74 16.86 -37.48
C PHE A 116 -0.88 17.50 -38.84
N GLY A 117 -1.94 18.27 -39.02
CA GLY A 117 -2.20 19.02 -40.22
C GLY A 117 -1.63 20.43 -40.12
N VAL A 118 -0.99 20.90 -41.18
CA VAL A 118 -0.53 22.27 -41.35
C VAL A 118 -1.06 22.78 -42.68
N VAL A 119 -1.66 23.96 -42.68
CA VAL A 119 -2.07 24.66 -43.91
C VAL A 119 -1.31 25.99 -43.95
N LEU A 120 -0.69 26.33 -45.08
CA LEU A 120 -0.02 27.63 -45.23
C LEU A 120 -0.27 28.27 -46.59
N ASP A 121 -0.36 29.60 -46.60
CA ASP A 121 -0.42 30.41 -47.81
C ASP A 121 0.78 31.37 -47.92
N GLY A 122 1.83 31.13 -47.14
CA GLY A 122 3.06 31.95 -47.17
C GLY A 122 2.99 33.28 -46.41
N TYR A 123 1.80 33.77 -46.04
CA TYR A 123 1.63 34.89 -45.11
C TYR A 123 0.98 34.47 -43.80
N GLN A 124 0.09 33.49 -43.88
CA GLN A 124 -0.67 32.94 -42.77
C GLN A 124 -0.54 31.41 -42.72
N ILE A 125 -0.69 30.86 -41.52
CA ILE A 125 -0.55 29.43 -41.22
C ILE A 125 -1.67 28.98 -40.28
N GLY A 126 -2.17 27.76 -40.47
CA GLY A 126 -3.11 27.13 -39.57
C GLY A 126 -2.73 25.70 -39.23
N PHE A 127 -3.25 25.23 -38.10
CA PHE A 127 -2.92 23.93 -37.53
C PHE A 127 -4.18 23.11 -37.32
N VAL A 128 -4.16 21.84 -37.71
CA VAL A 128 -5.31 20.93 -37.66
C VAL A 128 -4.95 19.67 -36.87
N ARG A 129 -5.78 19.29 -35.88
CA ARG A 129 -5.61 18.10 -35.05
C ARG A 129 -6.92 17.37 -34.81
N PHE A 130 -6.85 16.05 -34.68
CA PHE A 130 -7.96 15.24 -34.21
C PHE A 130 -7.81 14.91 -32.72
N ARG A 131 -8.86 15.17 -31.92
CA ARG A 131 -8.96 14.76 -30.50
C ARG A 131 -10.13 13.80 -30.32
N LYS A 132 -11.27 14.31 -29.82
CA LYS A 132 -12.59 13.67 -29.90
C LYS A 132 -13.32 14.06 -31.20
N ASN A 133 -12.98 15.22 -31.73
CA ASN A 133 -13.42 15.82 -32.99
C ASN A 133 -12.23 16.57 -33.64
N TRP A 134 -12.39 17.01 -34.89
CA TRP A 134 -11.41 17.85 -35.59
C TRP A 134 -11.41 19.26 -35.01
N VAL A 135 -10.23 19.73 -34.64
CA VAL A 135 -9.98 21.08 -34.10
C VAL A 135 -8.95 21.77 -34.98
N SER A 136 -9.23 23.01 -35.36
CA SER A 136 -8.33 23.86 -36.14
C SER A 136 -8.00 25.13 -35.37
N ASP A 137 -6.73 25.53 -35.37
CA ASP A 137 -6.22 26.75 -34.75
C ASP A 137 -5.55 27.61 -35.84
N GLY A 138 -6.09 28.80 -36.09
CA GLY A 138 -5.70 29.69 -37.20
C GLY A 138 -6.86 30.09 -38.13
N PRO A 139 -6.58 30.80 -39.23
CA PRO A 139 -5.24 31.18 -39.71
C PRO A 139 -4.61 32.26 -38.83
N HIS A 140 -3.30 32.13 -38.60
CA HIS A 140 -2.47 33.08 -37.85
C HIS A 140 -1.39 33.64 -38.77
N ASP A 141 -0.91 34.85 -38.52
CA ASP A 141 0.23 35.38 -39.26
C ASP A 141 1.49 34.53 -39.06
N ILE A 142 2.25 34.32 -40.13
CA ILE A 142 3.57 33.69 -40.06
C ILE A 142 4.53 34.64 -39.36
N ASN A 143 4.92 34.27 -38.15
CA ASN A 143 5.84 34.99 -37.27
C ASN A 143 6.69 33.98 -36.48
N GLU A 144 7.61 34.48 -35.66
CA GLU A 144 8.52 33.65 -34.85
C GLU A 144 7.77 32.58 -34.03
N ARG A 145 6.64 32.95 -33.41
CA ARG A 145 5.87 32.05 -32.53
C ARG A 145 5.14 30.97 -33.31
N THR A 146 4.49 31.30 -34.43
CA THR A 146 3.77 30.31 -35.24
C THR A 146 4.73 29.39 -35.99
N MET A 147 5.87 29.90 -36.45
CA MET A 147 6.94 29.08 -37.03
C MET A 147 7.60 28.15 -36.03
N LEU A 148 7.79 28.59 -34.78
CA LEU A 148 8.27 27.71 -33.72
C LEU A 148 7.33 26.51 -33.54
N THR A 149 6.01 26.76 -33.45
CA THR A 149 5.00 25.68 -33.34
C THR A 149 5.03 24.71 -34.53
N PHE A 150 5.25 25.23 -35.75
CA PHE A 150 5.35 24.40 -36.95
C PHE A 150 6.61 23.53 -36.95
N LEU A 151 7.78 24.12 -36.65
CA LEU A 151 9.06 23.39 -36.59
C LEU A 151 9.06 22.36 -35.45
N GLU A 152 8.43 22.66 -34.31
CA GLU A 152 8.21 21.72 -33.21
C GLU A 152 7.38 20.51 -33.64
N ALA A 153 6.32 20.73 -34.43
CA ALA A 153 5.51 19.64 -34.93
C ALA A 153 6.28 18.72 -35.90
N LEU A 154 7.10 19.30 -36.78
CA LEU A 154 7.99 18.55 -37.67
C LEU A 154 9.05 17.73 -36.90
N ARG A 155 9.60 18.30 -35.81
CA ARG A 155 10.53 17.59 -34.91
C ARG A 155 9.85 16.45 -34.14
N GLY A 156 8.64 16.70 -33.62
CA GLY A 156 7.99 15.85 -32.63
C GLY A 156 7.38 14.55 -33.15
N LEU A 157 7.07 14.46 -34.45
CA LEU A 157 6.29 13.34 -35.00
C LEU A 157 7.11 12.16 -35.55
N ARG A 158 8.45 12.22 -35.45
CA ARG A 158 9.36 11.10 -35.72
C ARG A 158 9.74 10.27 -34.47
N ARG A 159 9.56 10.84 -33.28
CA ARG A 159 9.91 10.23 -32.00
C ARG A 159 8.77 9.38 -31.44
N TRP A 160 9.08 8.40 -30.60
CA TRP A 160 8.06 7.65 -29.87
C TRP A 160 7.34 8.59 -28.90
N ALA A 161 6.01 8.57 -28.92
CA ALA A 161 5.26 9.23 -27.86
C ALA A 161 5.67 8.64 -26.51
N LEU A 162 5.81 9.49 -25.50
CA LEU A 162 6.25 9.11 -24.17
C LEU A 162 5.08 8.43 -23.42
N ARG A 163 4.75 7.23 -23.91
CA ARG A 163 3.66 6.38 -23.42
C ARG A 163 4.20 5.22 -22.62
N VAL A 164 3.37 4.75 -21.72
CA VAL A 164 3.75 3.74 -20.75
C VAL A 164 4.14 2.40 -21.39
N GLU A 165 3.43 1.98 -22.45
CA GLU A 165 3.72 0.74 -23.17
C GLU A 165 5.06 0.82 -23.93
N ALA A 166 5.38 1.99 -24.48
CA ALA A 166 6.65 2.23 -25.17
C ALA A 166 7.83 2.26 -24.18
N LEU A 167 7.67 2.95 -23.05
CA LEU A 167 8.68 2.93 -21.99
C LEU A 167 8.91 1.54 -21.43
N ASN A 168 7.85 0.77 -21.17
CA ASN A 168 8.00 -0.60 -20.68
C ASN A 168 8.79 -1.46 -21.68
N LYS A 169 8.47 -1.35 -22.97
CA LYS A 169 9.16 -2.10 -24.02
C LYS A 169 10.66 -1.78 -24.11
N HIS A 170 11.03 -0.51 -23.95
CA HIS A 170 12.41 -0.05 -24.21
C HIS A 170 13.24 0.16 -22.93
N LEU A 171 12.61 0.41 -21.78
CA LEU A 171 13.25 0.75 -20.50
C LEU A 171 12.74 -0.10 -19.32
N GLY A 172 11.73 -0.96 -19.50
CA GLY A 172 11.22 -1.85 -18.45
C GLY A 172 12.12 -3.07 -18.21
N ALA A 173 11.77 -3.90 -17.22
CA ALA A 173 12.51 -5.13 -16.94
C ALA A 173 12.52 -6.07 -18.16
N GLY A 174 13.68 -6.64 -18.47
CA GLY A 174 13.90 -7.46 -19.67
C GLY A 174 14.11 -6.67 -20.97
N SER A 175 14.10 -5.32 -20.92
CA SER A 175 14.56 -4.54 -22.08
C SER A 175 16.08 -4.65 -22.22
N PRO A 176 16.64 -4.61 -23.46
CA PRO A 176 18.09 -4.67 -23.65
C PRO A 176 18.85 -3.54 -22.96
N VAL A 177 18.22 -2.39 -22.71
CA VAL A 177 18.85 -1.24 -22.05
C VAL A 177 18.87 -1.44 -20.54
N ALA A 178 17.72 -1.79 -19.95
CA ALA A 178 17.61 -2.02 -18.52
C ALA A 178 18.45 -3.22 -18.08
N GLU A 179 18.39 -4.34 -18.82
CA GLU A 179 19.21 -5.52 -18.55
C GLU A 179 20.71 -5.20 -18.58
N THR A 180 21.18 -4.50 -19.61
CA THR A 180 22.60 -4.15 -19.74
C THR A 180 23.04 -3.20 -18.63
N LEU A 181 22.34 -2.08 -18.44
CA LEU A 181 22.80 -1.03 -17.53
C LEU A 181 22.66 -1.43 -16.05
N VAL A 182 21.58 -2.11 -15.65
CA VAL A 182 21.44 -2.62 -14.27
C VAL A 182 22.54 -3.64 -13.97
N LYS A 183 22.84 -4.54 -14.93
CA LYS A 183 23.94 -5.50 -14.77
C LYS A 183 25.30 -4.81 -14.65
N VAL A 184 25.61 -3.85 -15.52
CA VAL A 184 26.86 -3.07 -15.45
C VAL A 184 26.98 -2.34 -14.11
N LEU A 185 25.92 -1.64 -13.67
CA LEU A 185 25.91 -0.95 -12.37
C LEU A 185 26.09 -1.95 -11.22
N TYR A 186 25.43 -3.11 -11.25
CA TYR A 186 25.62 -4.14 -10.24
C TYR A 186 27.07 -4.63 -10.20
N GLU A 187 27.63 -5.03 -11.33
CA GLU A 187 29.02 -5.51 -11.42
C GLU A 187 30.02 -4.44 -10.98
N THR A 188 29.83 -3.18 -11.36
CA THR A 188 30.66 -2.05 -10.92
C THR A 188 30.57 -1.85 -9.41
N ARG A 189 29.38 -1.96 -8.81
CA ARG A 189 29.21 -1.88 -7.35
C ARG A 189 29.91 -3.03 -6.62
N ILE A 190 29.86 -4.24 -7.18
CA ILE A 190 30.52 -5.42 -6.60
C ILE A 190 32.04 -5.33 -6.69
N LYS A 191 32.58 -4.86 -7.83
CA LYS A 191 34.03 -4.64 -8.02
C LYS A 191 34.58 -3.58 -7.07
N ASN A 192 33.79 -2.57 -6.72
CA ASN A 192 34.21 -1.42 -5.93
C ASN A 192 33.64 -1.41 -4.49
N LYS A 193 33.55 -2.58 -3.84
CA LYS A 193 33.03 -2.68 -2.46
C LYS A 193 33.82 -1.88 -1.43
N GLU A 194 35.13 -1.75 -1.64
CA GLU A 194 36.05 -1.03 -0.76
C GLU A 194 36.12 0.47 -1.04
N HIS A 195 35.46 0.96 -2.10
CA HIS A 195 35.47 2.39 -2.40
C HIS A 195 34.69 3.14 -1.31
N GLN A 196 35.39 3.97 -0.53
CA GLN A 196 34.86 4.54 0.71
C GLN A 196 33.53 5.27 0.53
N ARG A 197 33.46 6.23 -0.41
CA ARG A 197 32.25 7.01 -0.68
C ARG A 197 31.08 6.15 -1.15
N VAL A 198 31.27 5.32 -2.18
CA VAL A 198 30.25 4.39 -2.70
C VAL A 198 29.69 3.50 -1.59
N ASN A 199 30.53 2.99 -0.70
CA ASN A 199 30.10 2.14 0.40
C ASN A 199 29.26 2.91 1.45
N VAL A 200 29.66 4.14 1.80
CA VAL A 200 28.88 4.99 2.72
C VAL A 200 27.51 5.33 2.12
N LEU A 201 27.45 5.71 0.83
CA LEU A 201 26.18 5.99 0.14
C LEU A 201 25.25 4.78 0.12
N PHE A 202 25.80 3.60 -0.20
CA PHE A 202 25.06 2.35 -0.22
C PHE A 202 24.51 1.97 1.16
N ASN A 203 25.33 2.03 2.21
CA ASN A 203 24.91 1.65 3.56
C ASN A 203 23.89 2.64 4.14
N ASP A 204 24.04 3.94 3.89
CA ASP A 204 23.07 4.94 4.33
C ASP A 204 21.74 4.81 3.57
N TRP A 205 21.79 4.57 2.25
CA TRP A 205 20.59 4.19 1.48
C TRP A 205 19.91 2.96 2.08
N LYS A 206 20.67 1.89 2.37
CA LYS A 206 20.15 0.66 2.98
C LYS A 206 19.51 0.93 4.33
N ARG A 207 20.13 1.77 5.18
CA ARG A 207 19.61 2.18 6.48
C ARG A 207 18.26 2.89 6.34
N VAL A 208 18.18 3.89 5.46
CA VAL A 208 16.97 4.67 5.21
C VAL A 208 15.88 3.81 4.57
N PHE A 209 16.21 3.05 3.53
CA PHE A 209 15.27 2.18 2.83
C PHE A 209 14.68 1.10 3.75
N GLY A 210 15.51 0.53 4.64
CA GLY A 210 15.07 -0.42 5.66
C GLY A 210 14.11 0.18 6.71
N GLN A 211 14.10 1.50 6.91
CA GLN A 211 13.12 2.17 7.79
C GLN A 211 11.75 2.31 7.12
N VAL A 212 11.73 2.39 5.79
CA VAL A 212 10.51 2.56 4.98
C VAL A 212 9.85 1.20 4.67
N CYS A 213 10.64 0.16 4.41
CA CYS A 213 10.16 -1.16 3.99
C CYS A 213 10.44 -2.24 5.04
N GLY A 214 9.52 -3.21 5.19
CA GLY A 214 9.69 -4.40 6.04
C GLY A 214 10.68 -5.41 5.45
N TYR A 215 11.94 -5.02 5.35
CA TYR A 215 12.97 -5.58 4.49
C TYR A 215 13.53 -6.94 4.95
N SER A 216 13.74 -7.86 4.00
CA SER A 216 14.70 -8.98 4.10
C SER A 216 15.21 -9.37 2.72
N SER A 217 16.48 -9.78 2.62
CA SER A 217 17.11 -10.16 1.35
C SER A 217 16.41 -11.33 0.65
N GLU A 218 15.76 -12.22 1.41
CA GLU A 218 15.00 -13.36 0.89
C GLU A 218 13.81 -12.95 0.01
N LYS A 219 13.21 -11.79 0.27
CA LYS A 219 12.04 -11.27 -0.45
C LYS A 219 12.35 -10.76 -1.86
N ILE A 220 13.62 -10.52 -2.16
CA ILE A 220 14.08 -9.94 -3.44
C ILE A 220 14.55 -11.04 -4.40
N LYS A 221 14.60 -12.30 -3.94
CA LYS A 221 14.95 -13.47 -4.77
C LYS A 221 14.03 -13.58 -6.00
N GLY A 222 14.64 -13.79 -7.16
CA GLY A 222 13.99 -13.84 -8.46
C GLY A 222 14.26 -12.61 -9.34
N LEU A 223 14.72 -11.49 -8.75
CA LEU A 223 15.07 -10.27 -9.49
C LEU A 223 16.26 -10.50 -10.43
N GLU A 224 17.20 -11.38 -10.05
CA GLU A 224 18.40 -11.69 -10.81
C GLU A 224 18.10 -12.20 -12.23
N ARG A 225 16.98 -12.92 -12.40
CA ARG A 225 16.54 -13.46 -13.69
C ARG A 225 16.07 -12.37 -14.65
N ALA A 226 15.49 -11.30 -14.13
CA ALA A 226 14.99 -10.19 -14.94
C ALA A 226 16.13 -9.32 -15.53
N TYR A 227 17.34 -9.44 -14.97
CA TYR A 227 18.51 -8.65 -15.36
C TYR A 227 19.72 -9.52 -15.78
N GLY A 228 19.47 -10.78 -16.19
CA GLY A 228 20.49 -11.63 -16.81
C GLY A 228 21.66 -12.01 -15.89
N LEU A 229 21.41 -12.12 -14.58
CA LEU A 229 22.40 -12.52 -13.57
C LEU A 229 22.26 -14.01 -13.24
N THR A 230 23.37 -14.76 -13.31
CA THR A 230 23.39 -16.23 -13.17
C THR A 230 24.27 -16.75 -12.02
N ALA A 231 24.86 -15.86 -11.21
CA ALA A 231 25.73 -16.27 -10.10
C ALA A 231 24.95 -16.94 -8.96
N HIS A 232 25.58 -17.89 -8.25
CA HIS A 232 24.96 -18.60 -7.13
C HIS A 232 24.84 -17.75 -5.86
N ASP A 233 25.73 -16.77 -5.66
CA ASP A 233 25.74 -15.86 -4.50
C ASP A 233 25.47 -14.42 -4.94
N ILE A 234 24.20 -14.11 -5.19
CA ILE A 234 23.76 -12.75 -5.57
C ILE A 234 23.66 -11.86 -4.32
N ASP A 235 24.30 -10.70 -4.37
CA ASP A 235 24.11 -9.61 -3.42
C ASP A 235 22.82 -8.85 -3.78
N TYR A 236 21.69 -9.33 -3.28
CA TYR A 236 20.37 -8.80 -3.60
C TYR A 236 20.19 -7.33 -3.20
N GLU A 237 20.88 -6.89 -2.15
CA GLU A 237 20.82 -5.50 -1.71
C GLU A 237 21.59 -4.61 -2.69
N GLY A 238 22.78 -5.06 -3.12
CA GLY A 238 23.54 -4.41 -4.19
C GLY A 238 22.79 -4.38 -5.52
N LEU A 239 22.09 -5.45 -5.89
CA LEU A 239 21.26 -5.51 -7.10
C LEU A 239 20.10 -4.52 -7.03
N LEU A 240 19.40 -4.45 -5.90
CA LEU A 240 18.31 -3.47 -5.72
C LEU A 240 18.85 -2.04 -5.77
N PHE A 241 20.01 -1.76 -5.18
CA PHE A 241 20.66 -0.45 -5.25
C PHE A 241 21.04 -0.07 -6.70
N ALA A 242 21.57 -1.01 -7.48
CA ALA A 242 21.86 -0.80 -8.90
C ALA A 242 20.58 -0.54 -9.72
N LEU A 243 19.51 -1.27 -9.45
CA LEU A 243 18.21 -1.06 -10.09
C LEU A 243 17.61 0.31 -9.74
N HIS A 244 17.69 0.71 -8.48
CA HIS A 244 17.28 2.04 -8.03
C HIS A 244 18.12 3.15 -8.65
N THR A 245 19.42 2.91 -8.83
CA THR A 245 20.33 3.83 -9.55
C THR A 245 19.90 3.99 -11.00
N TYR A 246 19.61 2.89 -11.70
CA TYR A 246 19.07 2.91 -13.06
C TYR A 246 17.77 3.73 -13.13
N TYR A 247 16.80 3.45 -12.25
CA TYR A 247 15.53 4.16 -12.23
C TYR A 247 15.71 5.67 -11.93
N ALA A 248 16.56 6.02 -10.97
CA ALA A 248 16.90 7.40 -10.66
C ALA A 248 17.52 8.12 -11.86
N LEU A 249 18.45 7.48 -12.57
CA LEU A 249 19.08 8.04 -13.76
C LEU A 249 18.06 8.30 -14.87
N VAL A 250 17.14 7.36 -15.14
CA VAL A 250 16.06 7.57 -16.12
C VAL A 250 15.22 8.80 -15.73
N MET A 251 14.82 8.92 -14.46
CA MET A 251 14.04 10.07 -13.99
C MET A 251 14.79 11.39 -14.13
N LYS A 252 16.07 11.43 -13.78
CA LYS A 252 16.91 12.65 -13.85
C LYS A 252 17.11 13.10 -15.29
N LEU A 253 17.36 12.15 -16.20
CA LEU A 253 17.54 12.45 -17.62
C LEU A 253 16.24 12.93 -18.28
N LEU A 254 15.10 12.31 -17.95
CA LEU A 254 13.78 12.78 -18.39
C LEU A 254 13.48 14.17 -17.83
N ALA A 255 13.72 14.39 -16.54
CA ALA A 255 13.51 15.69 -15.92
C ALA A 255 14.43 16.77 -16.50
N ALA A 256 15.68 16.44 -16.81
CA ALA A 256 16.63 17.35 -17.45
C ALA A 256 16.17 17.72 -18.87
N GLU A 257 15.68 16.74 -19.64
CA GLU A 257 15.11 16.99 -20.97
C GLU A 257 13.87 17.90 -20.89
N VAL A 258 12.97 17.66 -19.91
CA VAL A 258 11.80 18.52 -19.65
C VAL A 258 12.22 19.92 -19.22
N ALA A 259 13.23 20.02 -18.35
CA ALA A 259 13.74 21.30 -17.87
C ALA A 259 14.33 22.14 -19.02
N VAL A 260 15.21 21.55 -19.83
CA VAL A 260 15.84 22.23 -20.97
C VAL A 260 14.80 22.61 -22.02
N SER A 261 13.84 21.73 -22.31
CA SER A 261 12.75 22.04 -23.25
C SER A 261 11.77 23.10 -22.72
N SER A 262 11.70 23.34 -21.41
CA SER A 262 10.85 24.37 -20.81
C SER A 262 11.55 25.73 -20.63
N GLY A 263 12.87 25.80 -20.78
CA GLY A 263 13.68 27.04 -20.68
C GLY A 263 13.86 27.75 -22.02
N ASP A 264 14.45 28.95 -22.06
CA ASP A 264 14.50 29.83 -23.25
C ASP A 264 15.24 29.26 -24.49
N SER A 265 15.89 28.09 -24.40
CA SER A 265 16.61 27.43 -25.50
C SER A 265 15.86 26.19 -26.01
N TYR A 266 14.73 26.41 -26.70
CA TYR A 266 13.73 25.38 -27.04
C TYR A 266 14.15 24.37 -28.13
N LEU A 267 15.25 24.58 -28.85
CA LEU A 267 15.58 23.79 -30.05
C LEU A 267 16.58 22.64 -29.81
N GLN A 268 17.30 22.58 -28.69
CA GLN A 268 18.32 21.55 -28.44
C GLN A 268 17.84 20.48 -27.45
N SER A 269 17.85 19.21 -27.88
CA SER A 269 17.61 18.07 -26.99
C SER A 269 18.84 17.84 -26.10
N TYR A 270 18.63 17.86 -24.78
CA TYR A 270 19.70 17.62 -23.81
C TYR A 270 20.22 16.18 -23.92
N LEU A 271 19.32 15.22 -24.15
CA LEU A 271 19.67 13.82 -24.34
C LEU A 271 20.58 13.59 -25.56
N LYS A 272 20.37 14.33 -26.65
CA LYS A 272 21.22 14.27 -27.84
C LYS A 272 22.63 14.81 -27.56
N ARG A 273 22.74 15.87 -26.74
CA ARG A 273 24.05 16.40 -26.31
C ARG A 273 24.84 15.36 -25.51
N LEU A 274 24.19 14.61 -24.63
CA LEU A 274 24.82 13.51 -23.89
C LEU A 274 25.35 12.43 -24.84
N GLU A 275 24.58 12.04 -25.86
CA GLU A 275 25.03 11.09 -26.89
C GLU A 275 26.25 11.63 -27.67
N GLU A 276 26.20 12.89 -28.08
CA GLU A 276 27.28 13.54 -28.83
C GLU A 276 28.60 13.65 -28.04
N ALA A 277 28.52 13.92 -26.73
CA ALA A 277 29.71 13.94 -25.90
C ALA A 277 30.35 12.57 -25.74
N TYR A 278 29.58 11.49 -25.73
CA TYR A 278 30.16 10.15 -25.72
C TYR A 278 31.03 9.91 -26.97
N TYR A 279 30.64 10.44 -28.13
CA TYR A 279 31.47 10.37 -29.35
C TYR A 279 32.76 11.21 -29.25
N GLN A 280 32.78 12.23 -28.40
CA GLN A 280 33.99 13.01 -28.10
C GLN A 280 34.87 12.31 -27.05
N GLY A 281 34.27 11.49 -26.18
CA GLY A 281 34.94 10.61 -25.24
C GLY A 281 34.07 10.31 -24.01
N HIS A 282 34.23 9.14 -23.40
CA HIS A 282 33.41 8.75 -22.23
C HIS A 282 33.63 9.65 -20.99
N GLU A 283 34.77 10.34 -20.87
CA GLU A 283 34.99 11.33 -19.81
C GLU A 283 34.21 12.63 -20.04
N GLU A 284 33.95 13.02 -21.30
CA GLU A 284 33.12 14.18 -21.60
C GLU A 284 31.66 13.92 -21.22
N LEU A 285 31.16 12.71 -21.52
CA LEU A 285 29.85 12.25 -21.03
C LEU A 285 29.80 12.28 -19.50
N ARG A 286 30.84 11.80 -18.81
CA ARG A 286 30.94 11.83 -17.34
C ARG A 286 30.85 13.25 -16.79
N SER A 287 31.54 14.21 -17.43
CA SER A 287 31.54 15.62 -17.04
C SER A 287 30.12 16.20 -17.11
N MET A 288 29.41 15.99 -18.22
CA MET A 288 28.03 16.47 -18.34
C MET A 288 27.04 15.75 -17.41
N LEU A 289 27.23 14.45 -17.14
CA LEU A 289 26.40 13.75 -16.17
C LEU A 289 26.65 14.27 -14.75
N ARG A 290 27.85 14.77 -14.44
CA ARG A 290 28.12 15.42 -13.17
C ARG A 290 27.26 16.68 -12.99
N ASP A 291 27.09 17.48 -14.04
CA ASP A 291 26.18 18.64 -14.01
C ASP A 291 24.71 18.23 -13.76
N VAL A 292 24.30 17.05 -14.23
CA VAL A 292 22.99 16.49 -13.89
C VAL A 292 22.97 16.14 -12.42
N GLU A 293 23.89 15.31 -11.95
CA GLU A 293 23.87 14.76 -10.59
C GLU A 293 24.10 15.81 -9.49
N GLU A 294 24.80 16.89 -9.80
CA GLU A 294 25.00 18.01 -8.87
C GLU A 294 23.82 18.99 -8.86
N GLY A 295 22.93 18.91 -9.86
CA GLY A 295 21.73 19.75 -9.99
C GLY A 295 21.92 21.03 -10.82
N ASP A 296 23.12 21.25 -11.35
CA ASP A 296 23.52 22.47 -12.06
C ASP A 296 22.72 22.73 -13.32
N ILE A 297 22.31 21.67 -14.02
CA ILE A 297 21.47 21.81 -15.21
C ILE A 297 20.11 22.41 -14.87
N PHE A 298 19.51 22.04 -13.74
CA PHE A 298 18.19 22.54 -13.32
C PHE A 298 18.28 23.98 -12.82
N SER A 299 19.36 24.31 -12.09
CA SER A 299 19.64 25.67 -11.67
C SER A 299 19.88 26.60 -12.86
N ARG A 300 20.72 26.20 -13.83
CA ARG A 300 21.03 27.03 -15.01
C ARG A 300 19.89 27.11 -16.02
N ALA A 301 19.22 26.00 -16.33
CA ALA A 301 18.20 25.96 -17.39
C ALA A 301 16.87 26.55 -16.93
N ILE A 302 16.43 26.26 -15.71
CA ILE A 302 15.09 26.63 -15.20
C ILE A 302 15.10 27.27 -13.82
N GLY A 303 16.27 27.58 -13.23
CA GLY A 303 16.38 28.21 -11.90
C GLY A 303 15.82 27.38 -10.75
N ILE A 304 15.83 26.05 -10.83
CA ILE A 304 15.42 25.19 -9.70
C ILE A 304 16.66 24.81 -8.90
N LYS A 305 16.73 25.25 -7.64
CA LYS A 305 17.92 25.07 -6.77
C LYS A 305 17.98 23.72 -6.06
N ASN A 306 16.82 23.11 -5.82
CA ASN A 306 16.71 21.96 -4.94
C ASN A 306 16.21 20.70 -5.66
N PHE A 307 16.36 20.60 -6.99
CA PHE A 307 15.88 19.41 -7.71
C PHE A 307 16.60 18.15 -7.21
N LEU A 308 17.92 18.21 -7.12
CA LEU A 308 18.80 17.14 -6.62
C LEU A 308 19.47 17.55 -5.30
N GLU A 309 18.88 17.10 -4.20
CA GLU A 309 19.46 17.26 -2.86
C GLU A 309 19.52 15.87 -2.20
N GLY A 310 20.73 15.42 -1.81
CA GLY A 310 20.92 14.12 -1.17
C GLY A 310 20.88 12.93 -2.14
N ASP A 311 21.57 13.02 -3.27
CA ASP A 311 21.56 11.94 -4.27
C ASP A 311 22.53 10.81 -3.93
N TYR A 312 21.98 9.70 -3.42
CA TYR A 312 22.71 8.45 -3.22
C TYR A 312 23.09 7.77 -4.54
N PHE A 313 22.41 8.10 -5.65
CA PHE A 313 22.44 7.33 -6.88
C PHE A 313 23.48 7.82 -7.90
N GLY A 314 24.15 8.95 -7.67
CA GLY A 314 25.26 9.44 -8.50
C GLY A 314 26.61 8.72 -8.28
N TRP A 315 26.65 7.70 -7.43
CA TRP A 315 27.88 6.97 -7.04
C TRP A 315 28.65 6.37 -8.22
N TYR A 316 27.98 6.07 -9.34
CA TYR A 316 28.62 5.50 -10.54
C TYR A 316 29.61 6.47 -11.19
N LEU A 317 29.52 7.77 -10.92
CA LEU A 317 30.48 8.77 -11.38
C LEU A 317 31.81 8.72 -10.61
N ASP A 318 31.80 8.23 -9.37
CA ASP A 318 32.99 8.10 -8.53
C ASP A 318 33.86 6.91 -8.97
N VAL A 319 33.23 5.88 -9.54
CA VAL A 319 33.86 4.65 -10.04
C VAL A 319 33.62 4.45 -11.55
N TRP A 320 33.61 5.56 -12.29
CA TRP A 320 33.33 5.61 -13.72
C TRP A 320 34.38 4.86 -14.56
N ASP A 321 33.91 4.11 -15.56
CA ASP A 321 34.75 3.48 -16.59
C ASP A 321 34.06 3.51 -17.96
N GLU A 322 34.75 3.03 -19.00
CA GLU A 322 34.22 2.98 -20.37
C GLU A 322 32.95 2.11 -20.49
N HIS A 323 32.82 1.04 -19.70
CA HIS A 323 31.65 0.16 -19.72
C HIS A 323 30.41 0.86 -19.18
N VAL A 324 30.55 1.59 -18.06
CA VAL A 324 29.50 2.45 -17.52
C VAL A 324 29.14 3.54 -18.54
N GLY A 325 30.15 4.19 -19.13
CA GLY A 325 29.94 5.22 -20.16
C GLY A 325 29.16 4.71 -21.37
N ALA A 326 29.53 3.55 -21.91
CA ALA A 326 28.84 2.93 -23.04
C ALA A 326 27.37 2.57 -22.71
N ALA A 327 27.13 2.02 -21.51
CA ALA A 327 25.79 1.63 -21.08
C ALA A 327 24.88 2.86 -20.84
N VAL A 328 25.41 3.94 -20.25
CA VAL A 328 24.68 5.20 -20.05
C VAL A 328 24.44 5.92 -21.38
N SER A 329 25.40 5.93 -22.30
CA SER A 329 25.23 6.46 -23.66
C SER A 329 24.07 5.76 -24.40
N LYS A 330 23.99 4.42 -24.29
CA LYS A 330 22.87 3.65 -24.86
C LYS A 330 21.52 4.04 -24.25
N LEU A 331 21.47 4.32 -22.94
CA LEU A 331 20.27 4.84 -22.28
C LEU A 331 19.91 6.22 -22.83
N ALA A 332 20.86 7.15 -22.88
CA ALA A 332 20.63 8.51 -23.39
C ALA A 332 20.12 8.49 -24.83
N LYS A 333 20.74 7.68 -25.70
CA LYS A 333 20.29 7.44 -27.07
C LYS A 333 18.85 6.94 -27.12
N THR A 334 18.52 5.90 -26.33
CA THR A 334 17.16 5.33 -26.30
C THR A 334 16.14 6.36 -25.80
N LEU A 335 16.49 7.16 -24.79
CA LEU A 335 15.63 8.23 -24.30
C LEU A 335 15.43 9.35 -25.33
N SER A 336 16.46 9.66 -26.14
CA SER A 336 16.39 10.70 -27.19
C SER A 336 15.40 10.37 -28.31
N GLU A 337 15.04 9.09 -28.46
CA GLU A 337 14.03 8.60 -29.40
C GLU A 337 12.60 8.88 -28.91
N PHE A 338 12.39 9.30 -27.67
CA PHE A 338 11.07 9.69 -27.13
C PHE A 338 10.81 11.19 -27.27
N GLU A 339 9.55 11.57 -27.52
CA GLU A 339 9.15 12.97 -27.71
C GLU A 339 8.81 13.65 -26.38
N PRO A 340 9.63 14.60 -25.86
CA PRO A 340 9.36 15.26 -24.59
C PRO A 340 8.11 16.14 -24.61
N ALA A 341 7.72 16.72 -25.76
CA ALA A 341 6.52 17.57 -25.86
C ALA A 341 5.21 16.80 -25.56
N THR A 342 5.21 15.47 -25.64
CA THR A 342 4.06 14.66 -25.20
C THR A 342 3.77 14.84 -23.70
N LEU A 343 4.79 15.19 -22.90
CA LEU A 343 4.64 15.46 -21.47
C LEU A 343 3.87 16.75 -21.16
N GLU A 344 3.82 17.70 -22.10
CA GLU A 344 3.12 18.98 -21.92
C GLU A 344 1.62 18.90 -22.22
N HIS A 345 1.21 17.96 -23.07
CA HIS A 345 -0.12 17.93 -23.66
C HIS A 345 -1.13 17.07 -22.89
N ASP A 346 -0.66 16.11 -22.08
CA ASP A 346 -1.52 15.27 -21.23
C ASP A 346 -0.87 15.01 -19.85
N PRO A 347 -1.00 15.93 -18.88
CA PRO A 347 -0.43 15.76 -17.54
C PRO A 347 -0.99 14.57 -16.75
N GLU A 348 -2.13 14.00 -17.14
CA GLU A 348 -2.72 12.80 -16.53
C GLU A 348 -1.92 11.55 -16.93
N GLU A 349 -1.59 11.39 -18.22
CA GLU A 349 -0.81 10.26 -18.75
C GLU A 349 0.62 10.23 -18.14
N VAL A 350 1.17 11.40 -17.81
CA VAL A 350 2.53 11.55 -17.28
C VAL A 350 2.67 11.18 -15.80
N LYS A 351 1.66 11.47 -14.97
CA LYS A 351 1.70 11.13 -13.53
C LYS A 351 1.78 9.61 -13.33
N ASP A 352 1.04 8.87 -14.15
CA ASP A 352 1.02 7.40 -14.12
C ASP A 352 2.30 6.80 -14.71
N LEU A 353 3.01 7.56 -15.54
CA LEU A 353 4.21 7.12 -16.27
C LEU A 353 5.36 6.70 -15.36
N LEU A 354 5.80 7.57 -14.45
CA LEU A 354 6.93 7.27 -13.55
C LEU A 354 6.59 6.14 -12.58
N LYS A 355 5.38 6.19 -12.01
CA LYS A 355 4.83 5.15 -11.16
C LYS A 355 4.84 3.81 -11.88
N ARG A 356 4.37 3.73 -13.12
CA ARG A 356 4.33 2.49 -13.91
C ARG A 356 5.72 2.02 -14.34
N LEU A 357 6.62 2.93 -14.69
CA LEU A 357 8.01 2.58 -15.00
C LEU A 357 8.66 1.82 -13.82
N TYR A 358 8.51 2.32 -12.59
CA TYR A 358 8.98 1.58 -11.41
C TYR A 358 8.29 0.22 -11.28
N GLN A 359 6.98 0.16 -11.50
CA GLN A 359 6.21 -1.08 -11.43
C GLN A 359 6.60 -2.13 -12.48
N TYR A 360 7.18 -1.72 -13.61
CA TYR A 360 7.73 -2.60 -14.64
C TYR A 360 9.15 -3.03 -14.36
N LEU A 361 9.94 -2.19 -13.69
CA LEU A 361 11.30 -2.51 -13.28
C LEU A 361 11.35 -3.48 -12.11
N VAL A 362 10.41 -3.36 -11.18
CA VAL A 362 10.31 -4.24 -10.02
C VAL A 362 9.07 -5.13 -10.14
N PRO A 363 9.23 -6.47 -10.26
CA PRO A 363 8.11 -7.40 -10.36
C PRO A 363 7.08 -7.25 -9.24
N LYS A 364 5.79 -7.48 -9.55
CA LYS A 364 4.67 -7.32 -8.61
C LYS A 364 4.87 -8.07 -7.28
N LYS A 365 5.40 -9.29 -7.34
CA LYS A 365 5.70 -10.09 -6.14
C LYS A 365 6.72 -9.39 -5.22
N ILE A 366 7.78 -8.84 -5.79
CA ILE A 366 8.85 -8.17 -5.03
C ILE A 366 8.33 -6.86 -4.43
N ARG A 367 7.57 -6.05 -5.20
CA ARG A 367 6.91 -4.84 -4.66
C ARG A 367 5.95 -5.16 -3.51
N HIS A 368 5.16 -6.23 -3.64
CA HIS A 368 4.29 -6.72 -2.58
C HIS A 368 5.08 -7.08 -1.32
N ASP A 369 6.20 -7.79 -1.48
CA ASP A 369 7.02 -8.25 -0.36
C ASP A 369 7.81 -7.11 0.32
N LEU A 370 8.14 -6.06 -0.45
CA LEU A 370 8.71 -4.79 0.05
C LEU A 370 7.65 -3.90 0.76
N GLY A 371 6.36 -4.09 0.44
CA GLY A 371 5.27 -3.31 1.02
C GLY A 371 5.02 -1.96 0.34
N GLU A 372 5.54 -1.75 -0.87
CA GLU A 372 5.44 -0.50 -1.60
C GLU A 372 4.17 -0.47 -2.47
N TYR A 373 3.12 0.18 -1.95
CA TYR A 373 1.86 0.38 -2.67
C TYR A 373 1.64 1.85 -2.98
N TYR A 374 1.54 2.15 -4.27
CA TYR A 374 1.16 3.48 -4.72
C TYR A 374 -0.35 3.70 -4.56
N THR A 375 -0.71 4.85 -4.00
CA THR A 375 -2.11 5.27 -3.86
C THR A 375 -2.75 5.43 -5.24
N PRO A 376 -3.93 4.82 -5.49
CA PRO A 376 -4.74 5.09 -6.68
C PRO A 376 -5.21 6.56 -6.71
N ASP A 377 -5.38 7.10 -7.90
CA ASP A 377 -5.68 8.52 -8.10
C ASP A 377 -7.08 8.88 -7.56
N TRP A 378 -8.08 8.07 -7.89
CA TRP A 378 -9.44 8.23 -7.37
C TRP A 378 -9.50 8.21 -5.84
N LEU A 379 -8.64 7.41 -5.20
CA LEU A 379 -8.63 7.28 -3.75
C LEU A 379 -8.00 8.50 -3.08
N ALA A 380 -6.91 9.01 -3.64
CA ALA A 380 -6.33 10.27 -3.20
C ALA A 380 -7.31 11.43 -3.42
N GLU A 381 -8.02 11.46 -4.55
CA GLU A 381 -9.04 12.45 -4.85
C GLU A 381 -10.22 12.41 -3.87
N LEU A 382 -10.69 11.21 -3.52
CA LEU A 382 -11.72 11.02 -2.49
C LEU A 382 -11.27 11.67 -1.16
N VAL A 383 -10.04 11.38 -0.71
CA VAL A 383 -9.51 11.92 0.55
C VAL A 383 -9.39 13.45 0.51
N ILE A 384 -8.87 14.03 -0.58
CA ILE A 384 -8.74 15.48 -0.74
C ILE A 384 -10.12 16.16 -0.72
N SER A 385 -11.11 15.56 -1.38
CA SER A 385 -12.50 16.06 -1.40
C SER A 385 -13.13 16.03 -0.01
N GLU A 386 -12.98 14.92 0.71
CA GLU A 386 -13.58 14.72 2.04
C GLU A 386 -12.95 15.61 3.13
N VAL A 387 -11.66 15.95 3.03
CA VAL A 387 -11.07 16.96 3.95
C VAL A 387 -11.51 18.40 3.65
N GLY A 388 -12.08 18.62 2.46
CA GLY A 388 -12.59 19.92 2.02
C GLY A 388 -11.53 20.84 1.41
N TYR A 389 -10.48 20.31 0.77
CA TYR A 389 -9.54 21.14 0.02
C TYR A 389 -10.06 21.40 -1.40
N ASP A 390 -10.38 22.66 -1.66
CA ASP A 390 -10.98 23.20 -2.89
C ASP A 390 -9.94 23.78 -3.88
N GLY A 391 -8.65 23.75 -3.53
CA GLY A 391 -7.59 24.38 -4.33
C GLY A 391 -7.28 25.83 -3.92
N ASN A 392 -7.89 26.36 -2.85
CA ASN A 392 -7.66 27.73 -2.43
C ASN A 392 -6.16 28.03 -2.18
N LEU A 393 -5.64 28.98 -2.96
CA LEU A 393 -4.23 29.38 -2.98
C LEU A 393 -3.70 29.98 -1.68
N ASP A 394 -4.56 30.35 -0.73
CA ASP A 394 -4.17 30.88 0.59
C ASP A 394 -4.18 29.81 1.70
N LYS A 395 -4.51 28.55 1.37
CA LYS A 395 -4.52 27.44 2.32
C LYS A 395 -3.29 26.56 2.16
N ARG A 396 -2.65 26.22 3.28
CA ARG A 396 -1.49 25.33 3.30
C ARG A 396 -1.91 23.87 3.32
N PHE A 397 -1.37 23.08 2.40
CA PHE A 397 -1.59 21.66 2.20
C PHE A 397 -0.28 20.88 2.39
N LEU A 398 -0.32 19.82 3.19
CA LEU A 398 0.82 18.93 3.42
C LEU A 398 0.46 17.47 3.12
N ASP A 399 1.34 16.80 2.37
CA ASP A 399 1.45 15.34 2.38
C ASP A 399 2.75 14.89 3.07
N PRO A 400 2.69 14.39 4.33
CA PRO A 400 3.88 14.04 5.10
C PRO A 400 4.48 12.66 4.77
N ALA A 401 3.89 11.88 3.88
CA ALA A 401 4.45 10.65 3.32
C ALA A 401 4.11 10.58 1.84
N CYS A 402 4.63 11.55 1.08
CA CYS A 402 4.08 11.89 -0.21
C CYS A 402 4.30 10.84 -1.30
N GLY A 403 5.19 9.87 -1.08
CA GLY A 403 5.56 8.88 -2.07
C GLY A 403 6.02 9.58 -3.35
N SER A 404 5.51 9.14 -4.50
CA SER A 404 5.73 9.80 -5.80
C SER A 404 4.93 11.09 -6.02
N GLY A 405 4.25 11.62 -4.99
CA GLY A 405 3.56 12.91 -5.05
C GLY A 405 2.11 12.86 -5.54
N THR A 406 1.42 11.72 -5.44
CA THR A 406 0.03 11.57 -5.95
C THR A 406 -0.92 12.64 -5.41
N PHE A 407 -0.90 12.89 -4.10
CA PHE A 407 -1.73 13.93 -3.47
C PHE A 407 -1.28 15.34 -3.87
N LEU A 408 0.03 15.58 -3.98
CA LEU A 408 0.59 16.88 -4.36
C LEU A 408 0.15 17.27 -5.77
N VAL A 409 0.25 16.35 -6.74
CA VAL A 409 -0.17 16.60 -8.13
C VAL A 409 -1.66 16.94 -8.19
N LEU A 410 -2.52 16.20 -7.49
CA LEU A 410 -3.96 16.48 -7.44
C LEU A 410 -4.25 17.83 -6.76
N ALA A 411 -3.51 18.17 -5.70
CA ALA A 411 -3.64 19.47 -5.03
C ALA A 411 -3.22 20.64 -5.93
N ILE A 412 -2.13 20.49 -6.70
CA ILE A 412 -1.66 21.49 -7.68
C ILE A 412 -2.70 21.66 -8.79
N LYS A 413 -3.25 20.56 -9.33
CA LYS A 413 -4.31 20.60 -10.34
C LYS A 413 -5.53 21.39 -9.84
N ARG A 414 -6.02 21.10 -8.63
CA ARG A 414 -7.12 21.87 -8.01
C ARG A 414 -6.77 23.33 -7.80
N ALA A 415 -5.54 23.63 -7.37
CA ALA A 415 -5.09 25.01 -7.17
C ALA A 415 -5.04 25.82 -8.48
N ARG A 416 -4.60 25.19 -9.58
CA ARG A 416 -4.61 25.78 -10.91
C ARG A 416 -6.04 26.04 -11.39
N GLN A 417 -6.93 25.07 -11.21
CA GLN A 417 -8.34 25.23 -11.56
C GLN A 417 -9.00 26.35 -10.76
N TYR A 418 -8.75 26.39 -9.44
CA TYR A 418 -9.22 27.46 -8.55
C TYR A 418 -8.74 28.84 -9.02
N ALA A 419 -7.48 28.98 -9.45
CA ALA A 419 -6.96 30.25 -9.98
C ALA A 419 -7.69 30.70 -11.25
N LEU A 420 -7.96 29.77 -12.17
CA LEU A 420 -8.70 30.03 -13.41
C LEU A 420 -10.16 30.45 -13.12
N ASP A 421 -10.83 29.73 -12.22
CA ASP A 421 -12.25 29.94 -11.91
C ASP A 421 -12.49 31.25 -11.16
N THR A 422 -11.52 31.70 -10.36
CA THR A 422 -11.68 32.87 -9.49
C THR A 422 -11.13 34.16 -10.08
N THR A 423 -10.34 34.11 -11.15
CA THR A 423 -9.79 35.29 -11.88
C THR A 423 -8.95 36.27 -11.04
N PHE A 424 -8.67 35.98 -9.76
CA PHE A 424 -8.08 36.93 -8.81
C PHE A 424 -6.54 37.02 -8.85
N ARG A 425 -5.85 36.06 -9.48
CA ARG A 425 -4.38 36.00 -9.48
C ARG A 425 -3.83 35.73 -10.87
N ASN A 426 -2.74 36.41 -11.21
CA ASN A 426 -1.96 36.11 -12.41
C ASN A 426 -1.15 34.82 -12.22
N GLU A 427 -0.53 34.36 -13.31
CA GLU A 427 0.23 33.10 -13.35
C GLU A 427 1.43 33.12 -12.40
N THR A 428 2.10 34.26 -12.25
CA THR A 428 3.23 34.42 -11.31
C THR A 428 2.77 34.26 -9.87
N GLU A 429 1.72 34.95 -9.46
CA GLU A 429 1.17 34.85 -8.11
C GLU A 429 0.61 33.45 -7.81
N THR A 430 0.05 32.80 -8.82
CA THR A 430 -0.42 31.41 -8.74
C THR A 430 0.74 30.45 -8.49
N LEU A 431 1.84 30.59 -9.25
CA LEU A 431 3.07 29.82 -9.06
C LEU A 431 3.64 30.02 -7.65
N GLU A 432 3.82 31.28 -7.22
CA GLU A 432 4.36 31.62 -5.90
C GLU A 432 3.49 31.03 -4.77
N ALA A 433 2.17 31.08 -4.92
CA ALA A 433 1.24 30.50 -3.95
C ALA A 433 1.34 28.97 -3.89
N ILE A 434 1.43 28.28 -5.03
CA ILE A 434 1.58 26.82 -5.10
C ILE A 434 2.88 26.39 -4.40
N LEU A 435 4.01 27.00 -4.77
CA LEU A 435 5.34 26.68 -4.20
C LEU A 435 5.41 26.94 -2.70
N LYS A 436 4.66 27.92 -2.19
CA LYS A 436 4.59 28.22 -0.75
C LYS A 436 3.69 27.28 0.02
N ASN A 437 2.56 26.88 -0.56
CA ASN A 437 1.45 26.32 0.20
C ASN A 437 1.24 24.82 0.00
N ILE A 438 1.72 24.20 -1.07
CA ILE A 438 1.57 22.76 -1.33
C ILE A 438 2.91 22.08 -1.10
N VAL A 439 3.04 21.36 0.02
CA VAL A 439 4.31 20.80 0.51
C VAL A 439 4.24 19.29 0.68
N GLY A 440 5.35 18.58 0.41
CA GLY A 440 5.48 17.14 0.62
C GLY A 440 6.73 16.73 1.40
N PHE A 441 6.63 15.70 2.22
CA PHE A 441 7.78 15.05 2.86
C PHE A 441 7.78 13.56 2.54
N ASP A 442 8.97 12.99 2.33
CA ASP A 442 9.12 11.53 2.27
C ASP A 442 10.52 11.10 2.74
N LEU A 443 10.60 9.90 3.32
CA LEU A 443 11.83 9.30 3.81
C LEU A 443 12.52 8.44 2.74
N ASN A 444 11.88 8.15 1.60
CA ASN A 444 12.53 7.42 0.51
C ASN A 444 13.09 8.43 -0.53
N PRO A 445 14.42 8.48 -0.77
CA PRO A 445 15.02 9.43 -1.70
C PRO A 445 14.53 9.26 -3.15
N LEU A 446 14.16 8.04 -3.57
CA LEU A 446 13.55 7.81 -4.89
C LEU A 446 12.15 8.39 -5.00
N ALA A 447 11.37 8.26 -3.92
CA ALA A 447 10.02 8.81 -3.85
C ALA A 447 10.06 10.33 -3.93
N VAL A 448 10.98 10.97 -3.20
CA VAL A 448 11.24 12.42 -3.25
C VAL A 448 11.61 12.87 -4.66
N LEU A 449 12.54 12.18 -5.32
CA LEU A 449 12.93 12.48 -6.70
C LEU A 449 11.73 12.36 -7.66
N ALA A 450 10.96 11.27 -7.57
CA ALA A 450 9.76 11.09 -8.38
C ALA A 450 8.70 12.17 -8.10
N ALA A 451 8.49 12.53 -6.84
CA ALA A 451 7.57 13.58 -6.43
C ALA A 451 8.00 14.96 -6.94
N ARG A 452 9.29 15.31 -6.92
CA ARG A 452 9.82 16.55 -7.49
C ARG A 452 9.62 16.61 -9.00
N THR A 453 9.90 15.52 -9.71
CA THR A 453 9.63 15.42 -11.15
C THR A 453 8.14 15.58 -11.45
N ASN A 454 7.27 14.88 -10.73
CA ASN A 454 5.81 15.00 -10.88
C ASN A 454 5.29 16.40 -10.51
N TYR A 455 5.88 17.06 -9.50
CA TYR A 455 5.55 18.42 -9.11
C TYR A 455 5.90 19.39 -10.24
N LEU A 456 7.12 19.30 -10.80
CA LEU A 456 7.56 20.12 -11.93
C LEU A 456 6.62 19.98 -13.13
N ILE A 457 6.23 18.75 -13.46
CA ILE A 457 5.30 18.47 -14.55
C ILE A 457 3.90 19.04 -14.25
N ALA A 458 3.42 18.92 -13.01
CA ALA A 458 2.12 19.44 -12.60
C ALA A 458 2.03 20.98 -12.67
N LEU A 459 3.15 21.68 -12.45
CA LEU A 459 3.26 23.13 -12.67
C LEU A 459 3.06 23.48 -14.16
N GLY A 460 3.59 22.66 -15.07
CA GLY A 460 3.49 22.88 -16.52
C GLY A 460 3.98 24.27 -16.92
N LYS A 461 3.22 24.98 -17.76
CA LYS A 461 3.57 26.33 -18.26
C LYS A 461 3.69 27.40 -17.16
N LEU A 462 3.19 27.17 -15.94
CA LEU A 462 3.34 28.14 -14.85
C LEU A 462 4.81 28.40 -14.52
N ILE A 463 5.71 27.43 -14.75
CA ILE A 463 7.14 27.58 -14.47
C ILE A 463 7.78 28.78 -15.20
N LYS A 464 7.23 29.15 -16.37
CA LYS A 464 7.73 30.27 -17.19
C LYS A 464 7.51 31.64 -16.54
N TYR A 465 6.63 31.72 -15.54
CA TYR A 465 6.25 32.96 -14.87
C TYR A 465 7.00 33.19 -13.55
N LYS A 466 8.05 32.39 -13.27
CA LYS A 466 8.93 32.58 -12.12
C LYS A 466 9.67 33.91 -12.21
N ARG A 467 9.85 34.59 -11.08
CA ARG A 467 10.62 35.85 -11.00
C ARG A 467 12.11 35.68 -10.73
N GLY A 468 12.54 34.46 -10.43
CA GLY A 468 13.91 34.13 -10.07
C GLY A 468 14.07 32.65 -9.82
N ASP A 469 15.03 32.31 -8.97
CA ASP A 469 15.24 30.93 -8.57
C ASP A 469 14.14 30.44 -7.63
N ILE A 470 13.76 29.19 -7.79
CA ILE A 470 12.70 28.55 -7.00
C ILE A 470 13.20 27.26 -6.34
N GLU A 471 12.47 26.83 -5.32
CA GLU A 471 12.59 25.51 -4.72
C GLU A 471 11.27 24.76 -4.88
N LEU A 472 11.32 23.50 -5.31
CA LEU A 472 10.18 22.60 -5.30
C LEU A 472 9.96 22.10 -3.86
N PRO A 473 8.80 22.36 -3.23
CA PRO A 473 8.57 22.11 -1.80
C PRO A 473 8.32 20.63 -1.46
N VAL A 474 9.23 19.75 -1.87
CA VAL A 474 9.25 18.33 -1.56
C VAL A 474 10.59 18.02 -0.90
N TYR A 475 10.58 17.50 0.32
CA TYR A 475 11.77 17.36 1.16
C TYR A 475 12.04 15.91 1.57
N PHE A 476 13.31 15.52 1.52
CA PHE A 476 13.81 14.23 1.99
C PHE A 476 13.95 14.23 3.53
N ALA A 477 12.91 13.76 4.22
CA ALA A 477 12.83 13.88 5.68
C ALA A 477 11.95 12.80 6.32
N ASP A 478 12.25 12.47 7.59
CA ASP A 478 11.38 11.66 8.44
C ASP A 478 10.31 12.57 9.09
N SER A 479 9.04 12.35 8.75
CA SER A 479 7.91 13.11 9.30
C SER A 479 7.53 12.74 10.75
N ILE A 480 8.08 11.65 11.29
CA ILE A 480 7.87 11.21 12.68
C ILE A 480 9.03 11.66 13.58
N LEU A 481 10.26 11.48 13.10
CA LEU A 481 11.48 11.65 13.89
C LEU A 481 12.19 12.96 13.59
N VAL A 482 12.23 13.80 14.63
CA VAL A 482 13.31 14.79 14.76
C VAL A 482 13.83 14.75 16.20
N GLU A 483 14.93 14.03 16.41
CA GLU A 483 15.48 13.80 17.76
C GLU A 483 16.02 15.11 18.34
N ARG A 484 15.46 15.55 19.48
CA ARG A 484 16.00 16.65 20.28
C ARG A 484 16.75 16.07 21.48
N LYS A 485 18.08 16.22 21.50
CA LYS A 485 18.94 15.77 22.60
C LYS A 485 19.44 16.96 23.41
N GLN A 486 19.52 16.78 24.73
CA GLN A 486 20.24 17.71 25.59
C GLN A 486 21.73 17.40 25.44
N THR A 487 22.52 18.40 25.08
CA THR A 487 23.97 18.30 24.98
C THR A 487 24.59 18.28 26.37
N ILE A 488 25.83 17.81 26.48
CA ILE A 488 26.61 17.81 27.74
C ILE A 488 26.80 19.21 28.34
N TYR A 489 26.49 20.27 27.57
CA TYR A 489 26.58 21.67 27.96
C TYR A 489 25.22 22.32 28.26
N GLY A 490 24.17 21.52 28.43
CA GLY A 490 22.84 21.96 28.87
C GLY A 490 21.98 22.65 27.80
N THR A 491 22.48 22.80 26.56
CA THR A 491 21.68 23.25 25.41
C THR A 491 21.02 22.07 24.72
N TYR A 492 20.00 22.33 23.89
CA TYR A 492 19.38 21.28 23.09
C TYR A 492 19.84 21.38 21.64
N ALA A 493 20.21 20.25 21.05
CA ALA A 493 20.50 20.09 19.63
C ALA A 493 19.52 19.11 19.01
N TYR A 494 19.21 19.33 17.73
CA TYR A 494 18.64 18.29 16.89
C TYR A 494 19.76 17.39 16.39
N SER A 495 19.53 16.09 16.37
CA SER A 495 20.51 15.10 15.93
C SER A 495 19.98 14.31 14.74
N LEU A 496 20.84 14.13 13.73
CA LEU A 496 20.61 13.26 12.60
C LEU A 496 21.71 12.20 12.54
N LYS A 497 21.34 10.94 12.73
CA LYS A 497 22.24 9.80 12.57
C LYS A 497 22.27 9.35 11.11
N THR A 498 23.46 9.34 10.51
CA THR A 498 23.72 8.72 9.21
C THR A 498 24.78 7.62 9.36
N GLU A 499 25.08 6.89 8.29
CA GLU A 499 26.26 6.00 8.31
C GLU A 499 27.61 6.72 8.27
N ALA A 500 27.63 8.02 7.93
CA ALA A 500 28.85 8.80 7.98
C ALA A 500 29.17 9.25 9.41
N ASP A 501 28.20 9.86 10.10
CA ASP A 501 28.35 10.32 11.49
C ASP A 501 26.96 10.69 12.11
N GLU A 502 26.95 11.06 13.38
CA GLU A 502 25.84 11.75 14.03
C GLU A 502 26.05 13.27 13.96
N PHE A 503 25.27 13.93 13.10
CA PHE A 503 25.33 15.37 12.91
C PHE A 503 24.40 16.10 13.89
N GLN A 504 24.89 17.18 14.48
CA GLN A 504 24.13 17.97 15.45
C GLN A 504 23.92 19.41 14.96
N ILE A 505 22.69 19.90 15.13
CA ILE A 505 22.30 21.28 14.82
C ILE A 505 21.67 21.91 16.07
N PRO A 506 22.12 23.09 16.53
CA PRO A 506 21.50 23.74 17.66
C PRO A 506 20.01 24.03 17.41
N THR A 507 19.16 23.70 18.39
CA THR A 507 17.72 23.99 18.27
C THR A 507 17.42 25.48 18.08
N GLY A 508 18.27 26.36 18.62
CA GLY A 508 18.14 27.80 18.43
C GLY A 508 18.45 28.26 17.01
N VAL A 509 19.38 27.64 16.30
CA VAL A 509 19.69 27.93 14.88
C VAL A 509 18.47 27.65 14.00
N VAL A 510 17.82 26.49 14.22
CA VAL A 510 16.59 26.12 13.50
C VAL A 510 15.45 27.09 13.79
N ARG A 511 15.19 27.37 15.08
CA ARG A 511 14.10 28.28 15.50
C ARG A 511 14.27 29.72 15.03
N LYS A 512 15.52 30.18 14.88
CA LYS A 512 15.85 31.52 14.37
C LYS A 512 15.82 31.57 12.82
N GLY A 513 15.50 30.47 12.13
CA GLY A 513 15.51 30.40 10.67
C GLY A 513 16.91 30.54 10.05
N LEU A 514 17.96 30.27 10.81
CA LEU A 514 19.35 30.46 10.38
C LEU A 514 19.94 29.24 9.67
N LEU A 515 19.28 28.07 9.77
CA LEU A 515 19.85 26.80 9.31
C LEU A 515 20.35 26.83 7.85
N PRO A 516 19.57 27.29 6.84
CA PRO A 516 20.06 27.31 5.46
C PRO A 516 21.30 28.20 5.28
N LYS A 517 21.36 29.34 5.97
CA LYS A 517 22.50 30.27 5.90
C LYS A 517 23.74 29.69 6.56
N VAL A 518 23.57 29.04 7.72
CA VAL A 518 24.67 28.38 8.42
C VAL A 518 25.22 27.22 7.60
N LEU A 519 24.37 26.36 7.03
CA LEU A 519 24.82 25.26 6.18
C LEU A 519 25.54 25.74 4.91
N ALA A 520 25.10 26.85 4.30
CA ALA A 520 25.82 27.46 3.18
C ALA A 520 27.22 27.92 3.58
N VAL A 521 27.37 28.58 4.74
CA VAL A 521 28.69 28.98 5.26
C VAL A 521 29.55 27.74 5.55
N VAL A 522 28.99 26.70 6.18
CA VAL A 522 29.71 25.44 6.43
C VAL A 522 30.22 24.84 5.12
N GLU A 523 29.37 24.72 4.10
CA GLU A 523 29.73 24.13 2.81
C GLU A 523 30.84 24.93 2.11
N GLU A 524 30.72 26.26 2.08
CA GLU A 524 31.75 27.14 1.51
C GLU A 524 33.08 27.04 2.29
N CYS A 525 33.03 27.00 3.62
CA CYS A 525 34.22 26.90 4.47
C CYS A 525 34.92 25.54 4.32
N VAL A 526 34.17 24.44 4.22
CA VAL A 526 34.71 23.08 4.02
C VAL A 526 35.42 22.97 2.67
N LEU A 527 34.90 23.62 1.63
CA LEU A 527 35.48 23.61 0.28
C LEU A 527 36.63 24.63 0.11
N THR A 528 36.79 25.59 1.02
CA THR A 528 37.80 26.64 0.93
C THR A 528 39.11 26.22 1.62
N PRO A 529 40.22 26.05 0.88
CA PRO A 529 41.51 25.72 1.48
C PRO A 529 41.95 26.78 2.51
N GLY A 530 42.31 26.34 3.72
CA GLY A 530 42.83 27.21 4.78
C GLY A 530 41.78 27.94 5.62
N CYS A 531 40.49 27.61 5.50
CA CYS A 531 39.48 28.13 6.41
C CYS A 531 39.66 27.56 7.83
N SER A 532 40.01 28.40 8.80
CA SER A 532 40.12 28.01 10.22
C SER A 532 38.77 28.07 10.95
N GLU A 533 38.71 27.48 12.15
CA GLU A 533 37.55 27.53 13.04
C GLU A 533 37.20 28.99 13.40
N GLU A 534 38.18 29.85 13.64
CA GLU A 534 37.92 31.27 13.94
C GLU A 534 37.26 31.99 12.75
N ILE A 535 37.71 31.71 11.52
CA ILE A 535 37.13 32.30 10.31
C ILE A 535 35.68 31.79 10.13
N PHE A 536 35.45 30.50 10.31
CA PHE A 536 34.12 29.91 10.24
C PHE A 536 33.16 30.55 11.25
N GLU A 537 33.56 30.64 12.52
CA GLU A 537 32.79 31.28 13.59
C GLU A 537 32.43 32.74 13.24
N GLU A 538 33.39 33.54 12.77
CA GLU A 538 33.17 34.94 12.39
C GLU A 538 32.16 35.07 11.25
N ARG A 539 32.25 34.20 10.24
CA ARG A 539 31.31 34.18 9.11
C ARG A 539 29.90 33.81 9.56
N VAL A 540 29.76 32.79 10.40
CA VAL A 540 28.47 32.37 10.95
C VAL A 540 27.85 33.46 11.83
N LYS A 541 28.64 34.13 12.69
CA LYS A 541 28.19 35.29 13.49
C LYS A 541 27.72 36.44 12.60
N ARG A 542 28.44 36.71 11.51
CA ARG A 542 28.07 37.75 10.54
C ARG A 542 26.75 37.45 9.84
N GLU A 543 26.54 36.22 9.41
CA GLU A 543 25.27 35.80 8.79
C GLU A 543 24.09 35.82 9.76
N ALA A 544 24.31 35.39 11.01
CA ALA A 544 23.31 35.51 12.06
C ALA A 544 22.93 36.98 12.30
N SER A 545 23.92 37.87 12.39
CA SER A 545 23.70 39.31 12.59
C SER A 545 22.94 39.96 11.44
N ARG A 546 23.26 39.59 10.18
CA ARG A 546 22.51 40.03 8.99
C ARG A 546 21.05 39.58 9.00
N ALA A 547 20.78 38.44 9.62
CA ALA A 547 19.43 37.93 9.81
C ALA A 547 18.72 38.49 11.06
N GLY A 548 19.34 39.44 11.78
CA GLY A 548 18.78 40.02 13.00
C GLY A 548 18.82 39.09 14.21
N ALA A 549 19.71 38.10 14.22
CA ALA A 549 19.82 37.09 15.28
C ALA A 549 21.24 37.03 15.87
N THR A 550 21.35 36.58 17.12
CA THR A 550 22.63 36.34 17.79
C THR A 550 22.77 34.86 18.15
N LEU A 551 24.00 34.34 18.10
CA LEU A 551 24.33 32.98 18.49
C LEU A 551 25.11 33.00 19.81
N ASN A 552 24.73 32.14 20.75
CA ASN A 552 25.44 32.00 22.02
C ASN A 552 26.64 31.04 21.87
N ARG A 553 27.53 31.02 22.88
CA ARG A 553 28.75 30.19 22.86
C ARG A 553 28.48 28.69 22.67
N ASN A 554 27.41 28.17 23.27
CA ASN A 554 27.06 26.76 23.14
C ASN A 554 26.50 26.43 21.74
N GLU A 555 25.76 27.35 21.13
CA GLU A 555 25.29 27.20 19.75
C GLU A 555 26.47 27.19 18.77
N LEU A 556 27.45 28.08 18.95
CA LEU A 556 28.67 28.13 18.12
C LEU A 556 29.48 26.84 18.25
N PHE A 557 29.76 26.39 19.47
CA PHE A 557 30.53 25.17 19.72
C PHE A 557 29.95 23.93 19.00
N ILE A 558 28.62 23.77 18.95
CA ILE A 558 27.98 22.67 18.23
C ILE A 558 28.17 22.83 16.71
N LEU A 559 28.10 24.07 16.20
CA LEU A 559 28.35 24.35 14.79
C LEU A 559 29.82 24.15 14.40
N ASP A 560 30.76 24.44 15.29
CA ASP A 560 32.19 24.16 15.10
C ASP A 560 32.44 22.66 15.03
N GLY A 561 31.79 21.89 15.92
CA GLY A 561 31.78 20.43 15.85
C GLY A 561 31.26 19.90 14.50
N LEU A 562 30.16 20.47 13.98
CA LEU A 562 29.63 20.14 12.66
C LEU A 562 30.63 20.48 11.54
N PHE A 563 31.25 21.66 11.60
CA PHE A 563 32.25 22.09 10.62
C PHE A 563 33.47 21.14 10.61
N HIS A 564 33.98 20.75 11.78
CA HIS A 564 35.08 19.80 11.91
C HIS A 564 34.72 18.41 11.35
N GLN A 565 33.52 17.90 11.67
CA GLN A 565 33.02 16.63 11.13
C GLN A 565 32.95 16.64 9.60
N LEU A 566 32.37 17.68 9.01
CA LEU A 566 32.24 17.79 7.56
C LEU A 566 33.58 18.03 6.85
N THR A 567 34.51 18.73 7.49
CA THR A 567 35.89 18.91 7.00
C THR A 567 36.64 17.58 7.00
N ALA A 568 36.51 16.78 8.06
CA ALA A 568 37.08 15.43 8.13
C ALA A 568 36.51 14.52 7.03
N LEU A 569 35.18 14.52 6.85
CA LEU A 569 34.54 13.74 5.79
C LEU A 569 34.98 14.19 4.38
N GLU A 570 35.23 15.48 4.15
CA GLU A 570 35.77 15.96 2.86
C GLU A 570 37.23 15.50 2.68
N GLY A 571 38.06 15.59 3.72
CA GLY A 571 39.44 15.08 3.71
C GLY A 571 39.53 13.57 3.44
N GLU A 572 38.52 12.80 3.87
CA GLU A 572 38.39 11.36 3.60
C GLU A 572 37.72 11.06 2.24
N GLY A 573 37.32 12.08 1.46
CA GLY A 573 36.60 11.90 0.18
C GLY A 573 35.17 11.37 0.32
N LYS A 574 34.60 11.43 1.53
CA LYS A 574 33.24 10.94 1.89
C LYS A 574 32.18 12.05 1.90
N ASN A 575 32.54 13.33 1.74
CA ASN A 575 31.62 14.46 1.77
C ASN A 575 31.23 14.96 0.36
N ARG A 576 30.05 15.60 0.24
CA ARG A 576 29.44 16.35 -0.92
C ARG A 576 27.90 16.34 -0.90
N ILE A 577 27.27 15.47 -0.09
CA ILE A 577 25.80 15.38 -0.02
C ILE A 577 25.23 15.67 1.38
N TRP A 578 26.07 15.67 2.42
CA TRP A 578 25.60 15.70 3.82
C TRP A 578 24.98 17.04 4.21
N THR A 579 25.50 18.17 3.74
CA THR A 579 24.87 19.49 3.97
C THR A 579 23.47 19.55 3.37
N ARG A 580 23.30 18.96 2.17
CA ARG A 580 21.99 18.85 1.47
C ARG A 580 21.03 17.91 2.21
N ILE A 581 21.51 16.76 2.70
CA ILE A 581 20.73 15.83 3.53
C ILE A 581 20.30 16.51 4.84
N LEU A 582 21.19 17.25 5.50
CA LEU A 582 20.89 17.98 6.73
C LEU A 582 19.83 19.06 6.49
N LYS A 583 19.97 19.86 5.44
CA LYS A 583 18.99 20.88 5.04
C LYS A 583 17.60 20.25 4.88
N ASN A 584 17.50 19.11 4.17
CA ASN A 584 16.23 18.42 3.93
C ASN A 584 15.66 17.76 5.18
N SER A 585 16.48 17.04 5.93
CA SER A 585 16.04 16.28 7.11
C SER A 585 15.42 17.18 8.17
N PHE A 586 15.85 18.43 8.27
CA PHE A 586 15.28 19.43 9.17
C PHE A 586 14.20 20.31 8.54
N ALA A 587 13.91 20.16 7.25
CA ALA A 587 12.87 20.93 6.58
C ALA A 587 11.50 20.84 7.28
N PRO A 588 11.04 19.68 7.81
CA PRO A 588 9.76 19.61 8.52
C PRO A 588 9.67 20.51 9.76
N LEU A 589 10.81 20.85 10.40
CA LEU A 589 10.85 21.76 11.54
C LEU A 589 10.84 23.24 11.16
N LEU A 590 11.21 23.55 9.91
CA LEU A 590 11.25 24.91 9.39
C LEU A 590 9.90 25.34 8.80
N GLN A 591 8.97 24.40 8.60
CA GLN A 591 7.65 24.69 8.07
C GLN A 591 6.69 25.16 9.16
N ASP A 592 5.85 26.16 8.84
CA ASP A 592 4.69 26.45 9.65
C ASP A 592 3.66 25.31 9.57
N LYS A 593 2.70 25.33 10.48
CA LYS A 593 1.56 24.41 10.44
C LYS A 593 0.70 24.60 9.19
N PHE A 594 -0.09 23.58 8.87
CA PHE A 594 -0.88 23.43 7.66
C PHE A 594 -2.39 23.44 7.94
N ASP A 595 -3.16 23.91 6.95
CA ASP A 595 -4.63 23.90 6.97
C ASP A 595 -5.22 22.54 6.61
N TYR A 596 -4.50 21.76 5.81
CA TYR A 596 -4.84 20.39 5.46
C TYR A 596 -3.60 19.52 5.57
N VAL A 597 -3.73 18.40 6.28
CA VAL A 597 -2.69 17.36 6.33
C VAL A 597 -3.33 16.08 5.82
N VAL A 598 -2.90 15.60 4.65
CA VAL A 598 -3.48 14.43 3.99
C VAL A 598 -2.41 13.48 3.50
N GLY A 599 -2.77 12.24 3.18
CA GLY A 599 -1.79 11.29 2.68
C GLY A 599 -2.12 9.83 2.98
N ASN A 600 -1.19 8.97 2.58
CA ASN A 600 -1.20 7.54 2.83
C ASN A 600 0.01 7.16 3.69
N PRO A 601 -0.10 7.12 5.04
CA PRO A 601 1.01 6.75 5.91
C PRO A 601 1.51 5.32 5.64
N PRO A 602 2.75 4.98 6.01
CA PRO A 602 3.29 3.62 5.83
C PRO A 602 2.59 2.61 6.75
N TRP A 603 2.11 1.48 6.19
CA TRP A 603 1.42 0.41 6.92
C TRP A 603 2.39 -0.73 7.22
N VAL A 604 3.21 -0.54 8.25
CA VAL A 604 4.26 -1.48 8.64
C VAL A 604 4.04 -1.91 10.09
N ASN A 605 3.97 -3.22 10.29
CA ASN A 605 3.89 -3.79 11.64
C ASN A 605 5.20 -3.52 12.39
N TRP A 606 5.08 -3.22 13.69
CA TRP A 606 6.21 -2.95 14.57
C TRP A 606 7.32 -4.00 14.47
N GLU A 607 6.96 -5.29 14.43
CA GLU A 607 7.91 -6.41 14.35
C GLU A 607 8.76 -6.43 13.06
N SER A 608 8.30 -5.77 11.99
CA SER A 608 8.99 -5.72 10.70
C SER A 608 9.97 -4.55 10.59
N LEU A 609 10.00 -3.64 11.57
CA LEU A 609 10.90 -2.49 11.57
C LEU A 609 12.31 -2.86 12.09
N PRO A 610 13.38 -2.25 11.55
CA PRO A 610 14.74 -2.45 12.05
C PRO A 610 14.89 -2.09 13.53
N ASP A 611 15.66 -2.89 14.28
CA ASP A 611 15.85 -2.73 15.74
C ASP A 611 16.30 -1.33 16.15
N GLY A 612 17.23 -0.73 15.41
CA GLY A 612 17.71 0.64 15.68
C GLY A 612 16.59 1.67 15.56
N TYR A 613 15.73 1.53 14.57
CA TYR A 613 14.59 2.43 14.35
C TYR A 613 13.52 2.23 15.43
N ARG A 614 13.22 0.97 15.78
CA ARG A 614 12.29 0.63 16.88
C ARG A 614 12.69 1.27 18.21
N ARG A 615 13.97 1.18 18.58
CA ARG A 615 14.48 1.84 19.81
C ARG A 615 14.27 3.34 19.82
N THR A 616 14.31 3.97 18.64
CA THR A 616 14.14 5.41 18.49
C THR A 616 12.67 5.84 18.55
N LEU A 617 11.77 5.00 18.04
CA LEU A 617 10.32 5.25 18.04
C LEU A 617 9.62 4.89 19.34
N GLU A 618 10.18 3.97 20.13
CA GLU A 618 9.60 3.49 21.39
C GLU A 618 9.20 4.62 22.37
N PRO A 619 10.06 5.63 22.64
CA PRO A 619 9.67 6.76 23.48
C PRO A 619 8.44 7.52 22.95
N LEU A 620 8.30 7.63 21.63
CA LEU A 620 7.17 8.32 21.02
C LEU A 620 5.87 7.53 21.19
N LEU A 621 5.90 6.21 20.97
CA LEU A 621 4.73 5.36 21.23
C LEU A 621 4.24 5.48 22.68
N ARG A 622 5.17 5.64 23.63
CA ARG A 622 4.86 5.89 25.05
C ARG A 622 4.28 7.28 25.27
N ASP A 623 4.89 8.33 24.71
CA ASP A 623 4.43 9.72 24.83
C ASP A 623 2.99 9.90 24.30
N TYR A 624 2.63 9.24 23.19
CA TYR A 624 1.27 9.27 22.64
C TYR A 624 0.33 8.20 23.25
N LYS A 625 0.84 7.36 24.16
CA LYS A 625 0.15 6.22 24.78
C LYS A 625 -0.54 5.32 23.73
N LEU A 626 0.18 5.03 22.65
CA LEU A 626 -0.26 4.11 21.59
C LEU A 626 0.11 2.65 21.90
N TRP A 627 0.79 2.42 23.03
CA TRP A 627 1.18 1.11 23.54
C TRP A 627 0.57 0.87 24.93
N LYS A 628 0.07 -0.34 25.20
CA LYS A 628 -0.53 -0.68 26.49
C LYS A 628 0.55 -0.97 27.55
N PRO A 629 0.54 -0.29 28.71
CA PRO A 629 1.47 -0.59 29.80
C PRO A 629 1.32 -2.04 30.30
N GLY A 630 2.43 -2.77 30.40
CA GLY A 630 2.46 -4.15 30.93
C GLY A 630 2.39 -5.28 29.88
N GLU A 631 2.09 -4.98 28.61
CA GLU A 631 2.27 -5.95 27.52
C GLU A 631 3.75 -6.06 27.12
N ARG A 632 4.24 -7.29 26.87
CA ARG A 632 5.60 -7.51 26.35
C ARG A 632 5.79 -6.70 25.07
N TRP A 633 6.91 -6.01 24.93
CA TRP A 633 7.30 -5.32 23.68
C TRP A 633 7.26 -6.30 22.51
N GLY A 634 6.43 -6.00 21.49
CA GLY A 634 6.14 -6.90 20.37
C GLY A 634 4.98 -7.90 20.57
N GLY A 635 4.27 -7.87 21.71
CA GLY A 635 3.07 -8.69 21.93
C GLY A 635 1.80 -8.10 21.29
N ALA A 636 1.73 -6.77 21.19
CA ALA A 636 0.71 -6.07 20.43
C ALA A 636 1.21 -5.86 18.99
N LYS A 637 0.39 -6.27 18.02
CA LYS A 637 0.59 -6.01 16.59
C LYS A 637 0.33 -4.53 16.26
N VAL A 638 1.16 -3.65 16.81
CA VAL A 638 1.08 -2.19 16.58
C VAL A 638 1.57 -1.89 15.17
N ASP A 639 0.80 -1.10 14.44
CA ASP A 639 1.15 -0.62 13.10
C ASP A 639 1.68 0.82 13.19
N ILE A 640 2.79 1.12 12.50
CA ILE A 640 3.45 2.43 12.57
C ILE A 640 2.57 3.57 12.07
N SER A 641 1.60 3.30 11.19
CA SER A 641 0.63 4.30 10.73
C SER A 641 -0.15 4.94 11.88
N SER A 642 -0.35 4.22 13.00
CA SER A 642 -0.97 4.79 14.21
C SER A 642 -0.17 5.95 14.79
N LEU A 643 1.14 5.74 14.98
CA LEU A 643 2.06 6.78 15.46
C LEU A 643 2.17 7.91 14.45
N PHE A 644 2.25 7.57 13.17
CA PHE A 644 2.33 8.54 12.08
C PHE A 644 1.14 9.51 12.09
N VAL A 645 -0.09 8.98 12.21
CA VAL A 645 -1.33 9.78 12.32
C VAL A 645 -1.24 10.75 13.50
N TYR A 646 -0.91 10.26 14.69
CA TYR A 646 -0.83 11.07 15.92
C TYR A 646 0.26 12.14 15.85
N ARG A 647 1.43 11.78 15.31
CA ARG A 647 2.54 12.71 15.11
C ARG A 647 2.20 13.84 14.16
N CYS A 648 1.61 13.52 13.01
CA CYS A 648 1.28 14.53 12.01
C CYS A 648 0.20 15.49 12.50
N MET A 649 -0.80 14.98 13.24
CA MET A 649 -1.81 15.82 13.90
C MET A 649 -1.20 16.80 14.91
N ASP A 650 -0.20 16.37 15.67
CA ASP A 650 0.45 17.19 16.69
C ASP A 650 1.36 18.27 16.05
N LEU A 651 2.32 17.82 15.23
CA LEU A 651 3.38 18.65 14.66
C LEU A 651 2.86 19.61 13.58
N TYR A 652 2.08 19.10 12.62
CA TYR A 652 1.84 19.82 11.37
C TYR A 652 0.45 20.46 11.27
N LEU A 653 -0.57 19.95 11.95
CA LEU A 653 -1.93 20.45 11.77
C LEU A 653 -2.22 21.71 12.63
N LYS A 654 -2.70 22.78 11.99
CA LYS A 654 -3.22 23.99 12.65
C LYS A 654 -4.47 23.68 13.48
N GLU A 655 -4.76 24.51 14.48
CA GLU A 655 -6.04 24.46 15.18
C GLU A 655 -7.21 24.87 14.27
N GLY A 656 -8.36 24.25 14.48
CA GLY A 656 -9.57 24.45 13.69
C GLY A 656 -9.57 23.79 12.31
N LYS A 657 -8.53 23.02 11.98
CA LYS A 657 -8.23 22.51 10.64
C LYS A 657 -8.31 20.98 10.54
N ASN A 658 -8.28 20.47 9.32
CA ASN A 658 -8.68 19.10 9.00
C ASN A 658 -7.48 18.23 8.57
N LEU A 659 -7.51 16.97 9.00
CA LEU A 659 -6.62 15.91 8.52
C LEU A 659 -7.44 14.78 7.91
N GLY A 660 -6.91 14.17 6.85
CA GLY A 660 -7.51 13.01 6.19
C GLY A 660 -6.44 12.00 5.80
N PHE A 661 -6.46 10.82 6.42
CA PHE A 661 -5.47 9.78 6.14
C PHE A 661 -6.14 8.46 5.75
N LEU A 662 -5.49 7.75 4.83
CA LEU A 662 -5.75 6.33 4.62
C LEU A 662 -5.14 5.53 5.77
N ILE A 663 -5.89 4.59 6.31
CA ILE A 663 -5.48 3.74 7.44
C ILE A 663 -6.04 2.34 7.28
N THR A 664 -5.64 1.43 8.16
CA THR A 664 -6.27 0.12 8.27
C THR A 664 -7.58 0.18 9.07
N GLN A 665 -8.64 -0.46 8.57
CA GLN A 665 -9.93 -0.62 9.23
C GLN A 665 -9.81 -1.32 10.59
N THR A 666 -8.73 -2.08 10.82
CA THR A 666 -8.49 -2.77 12.09
C THR A 666 -8.39 -1.79 13.26
N PHE A 667 -7.93 -0.54 13.03
CA PHE A 667 -7.94 0.52 14.03
C PHE A 667 -9.32 0.82 14.61
N PHE A 668 -10.40 0.50 13.88
CA PHE A 668 -11.77 0.67 14.38
C PHE A 668 -12.32 -0.61 15.01
N LYS A 669 -11.86 -1.78 14.57
CA LYS A 669 -12.55 -3.06 14.85
C LYS A 669 -11.85 -3.97 15.86
N THR A 670 -10.60 -3.70 16.26
CA THR A 670 -9.82 -4.62 17.13
C THR A 670 -9.51 -4.04 18.52
N LYS A 671 -9.36 -4.94 19.52
CA LYS A 671 -8.81 -4.62 20.86
C LYS A 671 -7.27 -4.47 20.80
N GLY A 672 -6.63 -4.04 21.90
CA GLY A 672 -5.16 -3.90 21.97
C GLY A 672 -4.66 -2.64 21.25
N ALA A 673 -3.90 -2.80 20.17
CA ALA A 673 -3.35 -1.66 19.42
C ALA A 673 -4.46 -0.73 18.88
N GLY A 674 -5.57 -1.28 18.37
CA GLY A 674 -6.71 -0.48 17.91
C GLY A 674 -7.40 0.30 19.05
N GLU A 675 -7.43 -0.25 20.27
CA GLU A 675 -7.98 0.42 21.45
C GLU A 675 -7.17 1.68 21.81
N GLN A 676 -5.85 1.58 21.76
CA GLN A 676 -4.98 2.74 22.01
C GLN A 676 -5.06 3.80 20.89
N PHE A 677 -5.26 3.37 19.64
CA PHE A 677 -5.50 4.30 18.53
C PHE A 677 -6.80 5.11 18.70
N ARG A 678 -7.89 4.49 19.21
CA ARG A 678 -9.21 5.15 19.40
C ARG A 678 -9.27 6.14 20.58
N ARG A 679 -8.14 6.45 21.22
CA ARG A 679 -8.06 7.46 22.29
C ARG A 679 -8.36 8.88 21.82
N PHE A 680 -7.99 9.18 20.57
CA PHE A 680 -8.14 10.49 19.93
C PHE A 680 -7.68 11.66 20.81
N LYS A 681 -6.52 11.50 21.46
CA LYS A 681 -5.93 12.48 22.37
C LYS A 681 -4.43 12.64 22.09
N ILE A 682 -3.99 13.87 21.79
CA ILE A 682 -2.58 14.19 21.57
C ILE A 682 -1.97 14.86 22.82
N PRO A 683 -0.70 14.60 23.15
CA PRO A 683 0.00 15.29 24.22
C PRO A 683 0.30 16.74 23.82
N GLU A 684 0.09 17.67 24.74
CA GLU A 684 0.45 19.08 24.63
C GLU A 684 1.42 19.41 25.77
N LYS A 685 2.64 19.82 25.43
CA LYS A 685 3.67 20.21 26.41
C LYS A 685 3.55 21.71 26.69
N ARG A 686 3.00 22.10 27.85
CA ARG A 686 2.99 23.49 28.37
C ARG A 686 3.77 23.57 29.68
N GLU A 687 4.82 24.40 29.70
CA GLU A 687 5.53 24.83 30.92
C GLU A 687 5.64 23.76 32.03
N ARG A 688 6.43 22.70 31.76
CA ARG A 688 6.69 21.54 32.64
C ARG A 688 5.51 20.58 32.90
N THR A 689 4.32 20.83 32.37
CA THR A 689 3.18 19.89 32.42
C THR A 689 2.83 19.34 31.03
N VAL A 690 2.46 18.05 30.96
CA VAL A 690 1.97 17.41 29.73
C VAL A 690 0.46 17.23 29.89
N LYS A 691 -0.33 18.04 29.17
CA LYS A 691 -1.79 17.92 29.13
C LYS A 691 -2.19 17.15 27.89
N GLU A 692 -3.17 16.25 27.98
CA GLU A 692 -3.72 15.61 26.79
C GLU A 692 -4.87 16.44 26.23
N VAL A 693 -4.86 16.68 24.92
CA VAL A 693 -5.91 17.41 24.22
C VAL A 693 -6.64 16.49 23.28
N PRO A 694 -7.98 16.45 23.34
CA PRO A 694 -8.76 15.65 22.41
C PRO A 694 -8.74 16.21 20.98
N VAL A 695 -8.88 15.30 20.03
CA VAL A 695 -9.20 15.60 18.62
C VAL A 695 -10.56 15.02 18.26
N LYS A 696 -11.22 15.63 17.28
CA LYS A 696 -12.57 15.24 16.86
C LYS A 696 -12.52 14.44 15.57
N VAL A 697 -12.81 13.15 15.63
CA VAL A 697 -13.13 12.38 14.42
C VAL A 697 -14.47 12.85 13.88
N VAL A 698 -14.51 13.21 12.61
CA VAL A 698 -15.70 13.74 11.93
C VAL A 698 -16.36 12.66 11.09
N LYS A 699 -15.55 11.84 10.42
CA LYS A 699 -16.02 10.84 9.46
C LYS A 699 -15.00 9.73 9.30
N ALA A 700 -15.46 8.53 8.95
CA ALA A 700 -14.63 7.44 8.46
C ALA A 700 -15.25 6.79 7.22
N HIS A 701 -14.41 6.30 6.32
CA HIS A 701 -14.82 5.51 5.16
C HIS A 701 -14.28 4.08 5.31
N ASP A 702 -15.14 3.09 5.07
CA ASP A 702 -14.79 1.68 4.95
C ASP A 702 -14.72 1.30 3.48
N LEU A 703 -13.51 1.00 3.02
CA LEU A 703 -13.19 0.72 1.62
C LEU A 703 -12.71 -0.73 1.45
N VAL A 704 -12.92 -1.59 2.46
CA VAL A 704 -12.40 -2.96 2.48
C VAL A 704 -12.90 -3.75 1.28
N GLU A 705 -14.19 -3.67 0.98
CA GLU A 705 -14.79 -4.40 -0.15
C GLU A 705 -14.27 -3.90 -1.51
N LEU A 706 -13.94 -2.61 -1.61
CA LEU A 706 -13.40 -2.04 -2.85
C LEU A 706 -12.00 -2.58 -3.17
N ASN A 707 -11.23 -3.01 -2.16
CA ASN A 707 -9.85 -3.47 -2.29
C ASN A 707 -9.01 -2.58 -3.23
N PRO A 708 -8.80 -1.30 -2.86
CA PRO A 708 -8.20 -0.31 -3.76
C PRO A 708 -6.74 -0.60 -4.16
N PHE A 709 -6.03 -1.41 -3.38
CA PHE A 709 -4.64 -1.73 -3.61
C PHE A 709 -4.50 -3.13 -4.21
N GLU A 710 -4.11 -3.23 -5.48
CA GLU A 710 -4.00 -4.51 -6.16
C GLU A 710 -2.95 -5.42 -5.52
N GLY A 711 -3.33 -6.69 -5.28
CA GLY A 711 -2.44 -7.70 -4.73
C GLY A 711 -2.18 -7.57 -3.23
N ALA A 712 -2.68 -6.51 -2.57
CA ALA A 712 -2.68 -6.41 -1.13
C ALA A 712 -3.91 -7.13 -0.54
N SER A 713 -3.73 -7.79 0.61
CA SER A 713 -4.85 -8.30 1.43
C SER A 713 -5.26 -7.28 2.52
N ASN A 714 -5.08 -5.99 2.22
CA ASN A 714 -5.19 -4.93 3.19
C ASN A 714 -6.66 -4.52 3.43
N ARG A 715 -6.97 -4.12 4.66
CA ARG A 715 -8.32 -3.72 5.04
C ARG A 715 -8.40 -2.20 5.01
N THR A 716 -8.50 -1.63 3.81
CA THR A 716 -8.38 -0.18 3.62
C THR A 716 -9.56 0.58 4.21
N ALA A 717 -9.26 1.66 4.94
CA ALA A 717 -10.20 2.64 5.44
C ALA A 717 -9.62 4.06 5.30
N ALA A 718 -10.44 5.08 5.48
CA ALA A 718 -9.99 6.47 5.61
C ALA A 718 -10.58 7.10 6.87
N ILE A 719 -9.81 7.97 7.53
CA ILE A 719 -10.23 8.70 8.73
C ILE A 719 -10.08 10.20 8.52
N PHE A 720 -11.09 10.96 8.94
CA PHE A 720 -11.14 12.41 8.83
C PHE A 720 -11.27 13.04 10.22
N ILE A 721 -10.29 13.86 10.58
CA ILE A 721 -10.13 14.42 11.92
C ILE A 721 -10.06 15.94 11.85
N LYS A 722 -10.75 16.61 12.76
CA LYS A 722 -10.63 18.06 12.98
C LYS A 722 -9.92 18.33 14.29
N LYS A 723 -8.85 19.13 14.24
CA LYS A 723 -8.16 19.62 15.44
C LYS A 723 -8.98 20.78 16.03
N PRO A 724 -9.52 20.69 17.25
CA PRO A 724 -10.33 21.76 17.83
C PRO A 724 -9.47 22.98 18.21
N PHE A 725 -10.12 24.13 18.42
CA PHE A 725 -9.50 25.27 19.09
C PHE A 725 -9.42 25.00 20.60
N PHE A 726 -8.27 25.26 21.23
CA PHE A 726 -8.03 24.89 22.63
C PHE A 726 -8.85 25.69 23.67
N THR A 727 -9.65 26.68 23.25
CA THR A 727 -10.41 27.58 24.13
C THR A 727 -11.87 27.17 24.37
N LYS A 728 -12.35 26.08 23.77
CA LYS A 728 -13.74 25.59 23.96
C LYS A 728 -13.76 24.20 24.60
N GLU A 729 -14.64 24.00 25.58
CA GLU A 729 -14.90 22.72 26.27
C GLU A 729 -15.47 21.59 25.36
N ASN A 730 -15.34 21.65 24.03
CA ASN A 730 -16.01 20.77 23.07
C ASN A 730 -15.09 20.20 21.97
N GLY A 731 -13.93 19.65 22.37
CA GLY A 731 -12.96 19.05 21.45
C GLY A 731 -13.03 17.53 21.29
N GLU A 732 -13.77 16.82 22.15
CA GLU A 732 -13.84 15.36 22.14
C GLU A 732 -14.63 14.82 20.93
N THR A 733 -14.23 13.63 20.49
CA THR A 733 -14.99 12.87 19.50
C THR A 733 -16.34 12.51 20.12
N ARG A 734 -17.42 12.98 19.48
CA ARG A 734 -18.80 12.69 19.90
C ARG A 734 -19.31 11.53 19.06
N TYR A 735 -19.93 10.56 19.72
CA TYR A 735 -20.59 9.45 19.06
C TYR A 735 -22.09 9.76 18.89
N PRO A 736 -22.71 9.38 17.76
CA PRO A 736 -22.10 8.68 16.63
C PRO A 736 -21.05 9.46 15.85
N VAL A 737 -20.10 8.72 15.27
CA VAL A 737 -19.26 9.22 14.18
C VAL A 737 -19.84 8.72 12.85
N ARG A 738 -19.92 9.59 11.84
CA ARG A 738 -20.40 9.21 10.49
C ARG A 738 -19.46 8.16 9.88
N TYR A 739 -20.03 7.06 9.38
CA TYR A 739 -19.29 5.94 8.83
C TYR A 739 -19.85 5.55 7.46
N VAL A 740 -19.05 5.66 6.40
CA VAL A 740 -19.51 5.36 5.03
C VAL A 740 -18.97 4.01 4.60
N LEU A 741 -19.84 3.02 4.44
CA LEU A 741 -19.49 1.71 3.90
C LEU A 741 -19.57 1.72 2.38
N TRP A 742 -18.47 1.37 1.72
CA TRP A 742 -18.40 1.26 0.27
C TRP A 742 -18.51 -0.19 -0.16
N ARG A 743 -19.39 -0.44 -1.11
CA ARG A 743 -19.57 -1.77 -1.72
C ARG A 743 -19.38 -1.73 -3.23
N LYS A 744 -18.84 -2.79 -3.80
CA LYS A 744 -18.71 -2.93 -5.25
C LYS A 744 -20.08 -3.27 -5.84
N LYS A 745 -20.43 -2.64 -6.96
CA LYS A 745 -21.41 -3.21 -7.89
C LYS A 745 -20.70 -4.33 -8.66
N ARG A 746 -21.43 -5.14 -9.45
CA ARG A 746 -20.89 -6.32 -10.17
C ARG A 746 -19.61 -6.06 -11.01
N ALA A 747 -19.25 -4.80 -11.29
CA ALA A 747 -18.03 -4.41 -12.00
C ALA A 747 -16.78 -4.39 -11.11
N ARG A 748 -15.65 -4.85 -11.64
CA ARG A 748 -14.33 -4.67 -11.01
C ARG A 748 -13.95 -3.19 -11.02
N ILE A 749 -13.46 -2.70 -9.88
CA ILE A 749 -12.83 -1.38 -9.75
C ILE A 749 -11.33 -1.54 -10.04
N ASP A 750 -10.82 -0.78 -10.99
CA ASP A 750 -9.41 -0.73 -11.36
C ASP A 750 -8.73 0.46 -10.68
N GLN A 751 -7.40 0.39 -10.51
CA GLN A 751 -6.65 1.54 -9.97
C GLN A 751 -6.63 2.74 -10.92
N ARG A 752 -6.93 2.51 -12.20
CA ARG A 752 -7.00 3.51 -13.28
C ARG A 752 -8.37 4.18 -13.39
N ASP A 753 -9.38 3.66 -12.69
CA ASP A 753 -10.71 4.27 -12.70
C ASP A 753 -10.62 5.70 -12.13
N SER A 754 -11.36 6.62 -12.73
CA SER A 754 -11.64 7.95 -12.18
C SER A 754 -12.54 7.85 -10.93
N LEU A 755 -12.57 8.90 -10.11
CA LEU A 755 -13.46 8.91 -8.95
C LEU A 755 -14.93 8.81 -9.39
N GLU A 756 -15.32 9.44 -10.49
CA GLU A 756 -16.67 9.32 -11.07
C GLU A 756 -17.01 7.87 -11.44
N GLU A 757 -16.13 7.17 -12.16
CA GLU A 757 -16.33 5.77 -12.50
C GLU A 757 -16.41 4.87 -11.26
N VAL A 758 -15.59 5.13 -10.23
CA VAL A 758 -15.67 4.39 -8.97
C VAL A 758 -16.99 4.67 -8.25
N LEU A 759 -17.46 5.91 -8.24
CA LEU A 759 -18.77 6.27 -7.69
C LEU A 759 -19.91 5.60 -8.48
N GLU A 760 -19.78 5.41 -9.79
CA GLU A 760 -20.77 4.68 -10.59
C GLU A 760 -20.72 3.17 -10.32
N LYS A 761 -19.52 2.60 -10.21
CA LYS A 761 -19.26 1.17 -9.97
C LYS A 761 -19.42 0.75 -8.51
N SER A 762 -19.72 1.66 -7.60
CA SER A 762 -19.89 1.36 -6.17
C SER A 762 -21.21 1.89 -5.61
N THR A 763 -21.63 1.31 -4.49
CA THR A 763 -22.68 1.89 -3.63
C THR A 763 -22.05 2.37 -2.34
N ARG A 764 -22.59 3.46 -1.80
CA ARG A 764 -22.15 4.06 -0.53
C ARG A 764 -23.32 4.01 0.42
N ILE A 765 -23.11 3.35 1.55
CA ILE A 765 -24.12 3.14 2.57
C ILE A 765 -23.73 3.97 3.77
N GLU A 766 -24.61 4.90 4.14
CA GLU A 766 -24.39 5.75 5.30
C GLU A 766 -24.76 5.00 6.58
N LEU A 767 -23.76 4.83 7.45
CA LEU A 767 -23.85 4.19 8.75
C LEU A 767 -23.30 5.13 9.81
N PHE A 768 -23.42 4.70 11.05
CA PHE A 768 -22.90 5.39 12.20
C PHE A 768 -22.05 4.47 13.06
N ALA A 769 -20.93 4.99 13.55
CA ALA A 769 -19.98 4.28 14.40
C ALA A 769 -20.17 4.62 15.88
N TYR A 770 -20.15 3.60 16.75
CA TYR A 770 -20.28 3.71 18.22
C TYR A 770 -19.31 2.77 18.92
N PRO A 771 -18.77 3.10 20.11
CA PRO A 771 -18.09 2.12 20.95
C PRO A 771 -19.03 0.95 21.27
N SER A 772 -18.52 -0.28 21.16
CA SER A 772 -19.27 -1.51 21.47
C SER A 772 -19.57 -1.72 22.95
N ASP A 773 -18.85 -1.01 23.82
CA ASP A 773 -19.05 -0.95 25.26
C ASP A 773 -19.21 0.52 25.67
N GLU A 774 -20.39 0.89 26.17
CA GLU A 774 -20.68 2.27 26.59
C GLU A 774 -19.84 2.72 27.79
N THR A 775 -19.36 1.77 28.60
CA THR A 775 -18.47 2.06 29.74
C THR A 775 -17.01 2.22 29.32
N ASN A 776 -16.64 1.71 28.14
CA ASN A 776 -15.32 1.84 27.55
C ASN A 776 -15.41 2.46 26.16
N VAL A 777 -15.26 3.78 26.08
CA VAL A 777 -15.25 4.55 24.82
C VAL A 777 -14.13 4.14 23.83
N LEU A 778 -13.14 3.34 24.27
CA LEU A 778 -12.06 2.82 23.44
C LEU A 778 -12.37 1.43 22.85
N SER A 779 -13.50 0.83 23.22
CA SER A 779 -13.96 -0.45 22.67
C SER A 779 -14.09 -0.39 21.13
N PRO A 780 -14.03 -1.54 20.43
CA PRO A 780 -14.23 -1.60 18.98
C PRO A 780 -15.52 -0.90 18.55
N TRP A 781 -15.51 -0.29 17.37
CA TRP A 781 -16.68 0.40 16.82
C TRP A 781 -17.71 -0.56 16.25
N LEU A 782 -18.93 -0.51 16.77
CA LEU A 782 -20.17 -0.93 16.09
C LEU A 782 -20.43 -0.01 14.92
N THR A 783 -20.74 -0.53 13.74
CA THR A 783 -21.11 0.27 12.57
C THR A 783 -22.46 -0.19 12.04
N LEU A 784 -23.49 0.63 12.23
CA LEU A 784 -24.89 0.27 12.02
C LEU A 784 -25.69 1.43 11.40
N PRO A 785 -26.82 1.17 10.72
CA PRO A 785 -27.80 2.20 10.40
C PRO A 785 -28.37 2.83 11.68
N GLU A 786 -28.84 4.08 11.59
CA GLU A 786 -29.26 4.83 12.78
C GLU A 786 -30.37 4.12 13.59
N LYS A 787 -31.36 3.56 12.90
CA LYS A 787 -32.48 2.86 13.54
C LYS A 787 -32.03 1.63 14.34
N ALA A 788 -31.00 0.94 13.87
CA ALA A 788 -30.54 -0.33 14.45
C ALA A 788 -29.70 -0.15 15.72
N ILE A 789 -29.21 1.06 16.02
CA ILE A 789 -28.29 1.29 17.14
C ILE A 789 -28.98 0.99 18.47
N ASN A 790 -30.15 1.58 18.70
CA ASN A 790 -30.88 1.40 19.95
C ASN A 790 -31.37 -0.04 20.12
N ILE A 791 -31.62 -0.72 19.00
CA ILE A 791 -32.06 -2.12 18.98
C ILE A 791 -30.91 -3.04 19.42
N VAL A 792 -29.71 -2.88 18.82
CA VAL A 792 -28.53 -3.68 19.20
C VAL A 792 -28.15 -3.48 20.67
N LYS A 793 -28.31 -2.26 21.22
CA LYS A 793 -28.10 -2.00 22.65
C LYS A 793 -28.96 -2.84 23.59
N LYS A 794 -30.17 -3.25 23.18
CA LYS A 794 -31.05 -4.11 24.00
C LYS A 794 -30.47 -5.51 24.21
N VAL A 795 -29.72 -6.01 23.22
CA VAL A 795 -29.09 -7.33 23.25
C VAL A 795 -27.68 -7.28 23.83
N GLN A 796 -27.06 -6.09 23.83
CA GLN A 796 -25.70 -5.92 24.29
C GLN A 796 -25.52 -6.04 25.81
N GLY A 797 -24.47 -6.74 26.20
CA GLY A 797 -24.01 -6.82 27.58
C GLY A 797 -23.44 -8.18 27.94
N LYS A 798 -22.95 -8.29 29.18
CA LYS A 798 -22.39 -9.53 29.70
C LYS A 798 -23.46 -10.63 29.82
N GLY A 799 -23.24 -11.76 29.17
CA GLY A 799 -24.10 -12.95 29.25
C GLY A 799 -23.91 -13.76 30.54
N HIS A 800 -24.84 -14.68 30.81
CA HIS A 800 -24.75 -15.62 31.94
C HIS A 800 -23.68 -16.69 31.72
N TYR A 801 -23.54 -17.15 30.47
CA TYR A 801 -22.72 -18.30 30.12
C TYR A 801 -21.24 -17.95 29.97
N ARG A 802 -20.40 -18.91 30.33
CA ARG A 802 -18.97 -18.90 30.01
C ARG A 802 -18.74 -19.72 28.75
N ALA A 803 -18.00 -19.16 27.81
CA ALA A 803 -17.65 -19.77 26.55
C ALA A 803 -16.19 -20.27 26.59
N TYR A 804 -15.91 -21.30 25.81
CA TYR A 804 -14.61 -21.94 25.74
C TYR A 804 -14.17 -22.11 24.29
N ALA A 805 -12.86 -22.00 24.04
CA ALA A 805 -12.29 -22.39 22.76
C ALA A 805 -12.14 -23.92 22.72
N GLY A 806 -12.25 -24.50 21.52
CA GLY A 806 -11.97 -25.92 21.29
C GLY A 806 -10.51 -26.32 21.54
N ILE A 807 -10.26 -27.62 21.45
CA ILE A 807 -8.97 -28.21 21.79
C ILE A 807 -7.87 -27.71 20.86
N TYR A 808 -6.70 -27.38 21.42
CA TYR A 808 -5.60 -26.81 20.64
C TYR A 808 -4.34 -27.69 20.73
N SER A 809 -3.92 -28.24 19.59
CA SER A 809 -2.70 -29.04 19.46
C SER A 809 -1.41 -28.23 19.57
N GLY A 810 -1.47 -26.89 19.65
CA GLY A 810 -0.30 -26.01 19.61
C GLY A 810 0.37 -25.90 18.24
N GLY A 811 -0.35 -26.26 17.17
CA GLY A 811 0.12 -26.19 15.78
C GLY A 811 0.79 -27.48 15.27
N ALA A 812 0.56 -28.62 15.94
CA ALA A 812 1.00 -29.94 15.50
C ALA A 812 -0.18 -30.78 14.98
N ASN A 813 -1.12 -30.16 14.26
CA ASN A 813 -2.36 -30.79 13.80
C ASN A 813 -2.10 -32.12 13.06
N ALA A 814 -1.09 -32.18 12.20
CA ALA A 814 -0.71 -33.38 11.46
C ALA A 814 -0.25 -34.58 12.31
N VAL A 815 -0.01 -34.39 13.61
CA VAL A 815 0.31 -35.48 14.55
C VAL A 815 -0.93 -35.93 15.30
N TYR A 816 -1.79 -34.99 15.70
CA TYR A 816 -2.96 -35.27 16.53
C TYR A 816 -4.23 -35.55 15.73
N TRP A 817 -4.28 -35.25 14.43
CA TRP A 817 -5.43 -35.52 13.56
C TRP A 817 -5.24 -36.83 12.81
N LEU A 818 -6.26 -37.68 12.86
CA LEU A 818 -6.20 -39.07 12.42
C LEU A 818 -7.34 -39.40 11.45
N ARG A 819 -7.09 -40.39 10.59
CA ARG A 819 -8.11 -41.21 9.92
C ARG A 819 -8.07 -42.61 10.48
N ILE A 820 -9.23 -43.18 10.80
CA ILE A 820 -9.36 -44.59 11.20
C ILE A 820 -9.64 -45.42 9.94
N LEU A 821 -8.86 -46.48 9.76
CA LEU A 821 -8.95 -47.41 8.62
C LEU A 821 -9.55 -48.77 9.00
N GLY A 822 -9.85 -48.99 10.27
CA GLY A 822 -10.43 -50.25 10.75
C GLY A 822 -9.99 -50.61 12.16
N ILE A 823 -10.55 -51.71 12.67
CA ILE A 823 -10.22 -52.28 13.98
C ILE A 823 -9.36 -53.53 13.76
N ALA A 824 -8.13 -53.53 14.29
CA ALA A 824 -7.22 -54.66 14.22
C ALA A 824 -7.55 -55.73 15.28
N SER A 825 -7.81 -55.30 16.52
CA SER A 825 -8.09 -56.20 17.63
C SER A 825 -9.02 -55.54 18.67
N ARG A 826 -9.65 -56.36 19.51
CA ARG A 826 -10.43 -55.94 20.68
C ARG A 826 -9.97 -56.76 21.87
N ARG A 827 -9.78 -56.13 23.03
CA ARG A 827 -9.41 -56.80 24.28
C ARG A 827 -10.12 -56.14 25.46
N LYS A 828 -10.37 -56.93 26.51
CA LYS A 828 -10.80 -56.41 27.81
C LYS A 828 -9.62 -56.41 28.76
N GLU A 829 -9.36 -55.28 29.39
CA GLU A 829 -8.26 -55.13 30.34
C GLU A 829 -8.73 -54.36 31.57
N ARG A 830 -8.18 -54.73 32.73
CA ARG A 830 -8.35 -53.98 33.97
C ARG A 830 -7.26 -52.92 34.04
N ILE A 831 -7.63 -51.67 33.79
CA ILE A 831 -6.73 -50.51 33.90
C ILE A 831 -7.18 -49.63 35.06
N GLU A 832 -6.21 -49.21 35.86
CA GLU A 832 -6.43 -48.21 36.91
C GLU A 832 -6.61 -46.84 36.27
N ILE A 833 -7.87 -46.44 36.08
CA ILE A 833 -8.27 -45.13 35.56
C ILE A 833 -8.71 -44.27 36.74
N PRO A 834 -8.18 -43.04 36.90
CA PRO A 834 -8.62 -42.11 37.93
C PRO A 834 -10.15 -41.94 37.99
N ALA A 835 -10.70 -41.85 39.20
CA ALA A 835 -12.15 -41.82 39.41
C ALA A 835 -12.86 -40.66 38.68
N TYR A 836 -12.21 -39.49 38.58
CA TYR A 836 -12.76 -38.35 37.83
C TYR A 836 -12.81 -38.64 36.32
N LEU A 837 -11.80 -39.29 35.74
CA LEU A 837 -11.82 -39.68 34.32
C LEU A 837 -12.86 -40.76 34.04
N ARG A 838 -13.07 -41.71 34.96
CA ARG A 838 -14.16 -42.69 34.84
C ARG A 838 -15.53 -42.01 34.77
N THR A 839 -15.72 -40.99 35.60
CA THR A 839 -16.95 -40.19 35.61
C THR A 839 -17.11 -39.40 34.31
N ILE A 840 -16.06 -38.69 33.88
CA ILE A 840 -16.07 -37.86 32.67
C ILE A 840 -16.30 -38.68 31.40
N LEU A 841 -15.69 -39.87 31.30
CA LEU A 841 -15.77 -40.73 30.13
C LEU A 841 -16.93 -41.74 30.20
N GLY A 842 -17.75 -41.72 31.25
CA GLY A 842 -18.90 -42.62 31.40
C GLY A 842 -18.52 -44.10 31.56
N ILE A 843 -17.33 -44.39 32.09
CA ILE A 843 -16.80 -45.76 32.18
C ILE A 843 -17.40 -46.46 33.41
N GLN A 844 -18.19 -47.51 33.17
CA GLN A 844 -18.78 -48.37 34.19
C GLN A 844 -18.03 -49.70 34.32
N GLY A 845 -17.82 -50.18 35.56
CA GLY A 845 -17.14 -51.46 35.83
C GLY A 845 -15.61 -51.38 35.95
N GLU A 846 -14.96 -52.45 36.43
CA GLU A 846 -13.50 -52.47 36.65
C GLU A 846 -12.69 -52.75 35.37
N GLU A 847 -13.26 -53.51 34.43
CA GLU A 847 -12.66 -53.80 33.11
C GLU A 847 -13.16 -52.84 32.03
N ILE A 848 -12.28 -52.43 31.13
CA ILE A 848 -12.62 -51.65 29.94
C ILE A 848 -12.32 -52.43 28.67
N GLU A 849 -13.15 -52.26 27.64
CA GLU A 849 -12.81 -52.72 26.29
C GLU A 849 -11.87 -51.70 25.65
N ILE A 850 -10.72 -52.16 25.15
CA ILE A 850 -9.80 -51.39 24.31
C ILE A 850 -9.81 -51.99 22.92
N LYS A 851 -9.94 -51.12 21.92
CA LYS A 851 -9.82 -51.47 20.51
C LYS A 851 -8.48 -50.97 20.00
N ASP A 852 -7.72 -51.86 19.37
CA ASP A 852 -6.58 -51.45 18.58
C ASP A 852 -7.08 -50.99 17.22
N ILE A 853 -7.15 -49.68 17.00
CA ILE A 853 -7.60 -49.08 15.75
C ILE A 853 -6.41 -48.80 14.84
N VAL A 854 -6.56 -49.12 13.55
CA VAL A 854 -5.55 -48.83 12.54
C VAL A 854 -5.76 -47.40 12.05
N VAL A 855 -4.74 -46.55 12.20
CA VAL A 855 -4.83 -45.12 11.88
C VAL A 855 -3.76 -44.66 10.89
N LYS A 856 -4.06 -43.56 10.21
CA LYS A 856 -3.09 -42.72 9.49
C LYS A 856 -3.18 -41.29 9.99
N ASN A 857 -2.06 -40.57 9.98
CA ASN A 857 -2.05 -39.16 10.28
C ASN A 857 -2.49 -38.31 9.06
N ILE A 858 -3.19 -37.19 9.30
CA ILE A 858 -3.65 -36.30 8.24
C ILE A 858 -2.57 -35.24 7.97
N THR A 859 -1.88 -35.36 6.83
CA THR A 859 -0.83 -34.40 6.41
C THR A 859 -1.27 -33.49 5.26
N GLU A 860 -2.38 -33.82 4.60
CA GLU A 860 -2.92 -33.01 3.49
C GLU A 860 -3.36 -31.61 3.98
N GLY A 861 -3.07 -30.56 3.20
CA GLY A 861 -3.42 -29.17 3.52
C GLY A 861 -2.57 -28.51 4.64
N MET A 862 -1.53 -29.18 5.14
CA MET A 862 -0.73 -28.69 6.27
C MET A 862 0.42 -27.78 5.82
N LYS A 863 0.58 -26.62 6.48
CA LYS A 863 1.67 -25.66 6.19
C LYS A 863 3.06 -26.13 6.60
N LYS A 864 3.16 -27.13 7.47
CA LYS A 864 4.41 -27.67 8.00
C LYS A 864 4.58 -29.09 7.50
N ASP A 865 5.77 -29.39 7.00
CA ASP A 865 6.14 -30.72 6.54
C ASP A 865 6.31 -31.64 7.76
N VAL A 866 5.41 -32.62 7.88
CA VAL A 866 5.39 -33.62 8.97
C VAL A 866 5.40 -34.99 8.31
N GLU A 867 6.18 -35.92 8.86
CA GLU A 867 6.29 -37.28 8.34
C GLU A 867 4.91 -37.92 8.14
N LYS A 868 4.61 -38.35 6.91
CA LYS A 868 3.42 -39.15 6.58
C LYS A 868 3.69 -40.60 6.91
N ILE A 869 2.91 -41.18 7.81
CA ILE A 869 3.15 -42.55 8.26
C ILE A 869 2.32 -43.58 7.49
N SER A 870 2.88 -44.77 7.33
CA SER A 870 2.10 -45.96 6.96
C SER A 870 1.07 -46.29 8.06
N PRO A 871 -0.05 -46.98 7.73
CA PRO A 871 -1.04 -47.41 8.71
C PRO A 871 -0.40 -48.06 9.94
N VAL A 872 -0.79 -47.61 11.13
CA VAL A 872 -0.30 -48.15 12.41
C VAL A 872 -1.46 -48.38 13.37
N ALA A 873 -1.38 -49.42 14.19
CA ALA A 873 -2.38 -49.68 15.22
C ALA A 873 -2.08 -48.86 16.49
N ILE A 874 -3.09 -48.17 17.03
CA ILE A 874 -3.04 -47.48 18.33
C ILE A 874 -4.26 -47.87 19.18
N GLU A 875 -4.19 -47.68 20.49
CA GLU A 875 -5.34 -47.86 21.39
C GLU A 875 -6.35 -46.71 21.22
N ASP A 876 -7.64 -47.04 21.20
CA ASP A 876 -8.74 -46.09 20.96
C ASP A 876 -9.08 -45.18 22.14
N PHE A 877 -8.53 -45.44 23.32
CA PHE A 877 -8.88 -44.76 24.58
C PHE A 877 -8.82 -43.23 24.49
N PHE A 878 -7.79 -42.68 23.84
CA PHE A 878 -7.57 -41.24 23.69
C PHE A 878 -8.12 -40.67 22.37
N VAL A 879 -8.84 -41.48 21.59
CA VAL A 879 -9.29 -41.11 20.25
C VAL A 879 -10.74 -40.66 20.30
N PHE A 880 -10.99 -39.45 19.79
CA PHE A 880 -12.32 -38.83 19.79
C PHE A 880 -12.68 -38.26 18.41
N PRO A 881 -13.97 -38.24 18.03
CA PRO A 881 -14.46 -37.41 16.95
C PRO A 881 -14.11 -35.94 17.17
N LEU A 882 -13.58 -35.27 16.14
CA LEU A 882 -13.17 -33.87 16.14
C LEU A 882 -13.86 -33.11 15.01
N ILE A 883 -14.46 -31.98 15.36
CA ILE A 883 -15.07 -31.05 14.39
C ILE A 883 -14.25 -29.77 14.21
N LYS A 884 -14.24 -29.27 12.98
CA LYS A 884 -13.58 -28.02 12.55
C LYS A 884 -14.60 -27.11 11.87
N THR A 885 -14.21 -25.89 11.50
CA THR A 885 -15.07 -24.93 10.78
C THR A 885 -15.77 -25.54 9.57
N GLN A 886 -15.07 -26.33 8.75
CA GLN A 886 -15.63 -26.93 7.52
C GLN A 886 -16.78 -27.91 7.78
N HIS A 887 -16.82 -28.52 8.96
CA HIS A 887 -17.85 -29.50 9.31
C HIS A 887 -19.12 -28.85 9.88
N LEU A 888 -19.02 -27.60 10.32
CA LEU A 888 -20.07 -26.88 11.02
C LEU A 888 -20.87 -26.00 10.06
N LYS A 889 -22.15 -26.33 9.87
CA LYS A 889 -23.14 -25.48 9.20
C LYS A 889 -24.15 -24.96 10.23
N LYS A 890 -24.96 -23.97 9.85
CA LYS A 890 -26.06 -23.46 10.70
C LYS A 890 -27.02 -24.63 10.98
N TRP A 891 -27.26 -24.94 12.26
CA TRP A 891 -28.12 -26.05 12.72
C TRP A 891 -27.69 -27.48 12.36
N LYS A 892 -26.58 -27.66 11.62
CA LYS A 892 -26.19 -28.97 11.07
C LYS A 892 -24.70 -29.23 11.26
N LEU A 893 -24.39 -30.46 11.65
CA LEU A 893 -23.04 -31.01 11.59
C LEU A 893 -22.96 -31.98 10.41
N GLY A 894 -22.06 -31.73 9.46
CA GLY A 894 -21.97 -32.55 8.24
C GLY A 894 -21.16 -33.83 8.39
N SER A 895 -20.01 -33.74 9.07
CA SER A 895 -19.02 -34.81 9.18
C SER A 895 -18.07 -34.56 10.37
N TYR A 896 -17.12 -35.46 10.60
CA TYR A 896 -16.01 -35.23 11.50
C TYR A 896 -14.75 -36.00 11.08
N ILE A 897 -13.61 -35.59 11.65
CA ILE A 897 -12.35 -36.35 11.62
C ILE A 897 -12.06 -36.90 13.03
N TYR A 898 -10.91 -37.54 13.24
CA TYR A 898 -10.52 -38.04 14.56
C TYR A 898 -9.34 -37.27 15.13
N THR A 899 -9.26 -37.23 16.46
CA THR A 899 -8.13 -36.63 17.16
C THR A 899 -7.64 -37.45 18.35
N LEU A 900 -6.34 -37.37 18.64
CA LEU A 900 -5.76 -37.78 19.91
C LEU A 900 -5.91 -36.66 20.94
N GLN A 901 -6.72 -36.90 21.96
CA GLN A 901 -6.89 -36.03 23.11
C GLN A 901 -5.93 -36.50 24.21
N MET A 902 -4.78 -35.85 24.35
CA MET A 902 -3.72 -36.27 25.29
C MET A 902 -3.57 -35.38 26.52
N HIS A 903 -4.59 -34.57 26.83
CA HIS A 903 -4.53 -33.57 27.90
C HIS A 903 -5.55 -33.86 28.99
N ASP A 904 -5.08 -33.98 30.22
CA ASP A 904 -5.94 -34.23 31.36
C ASP A 904 -6.90 -33.04 31.62
N PRO A 905 -8.22 -33.26 31.62
CA PRO A 905 -9.20 -32.18 31.80
C PRO A 905 -9.17 -31.54 33.19
N LYS A 906 -8.70 -32.26 34.22
CA LYS A 906 -8.66 -31.78 35.60
C LYS A 906 -7.31 -31.16 35.94
N GLU A 907 -6.22 -31.88 35.64
CA GLU A 907 -4.86 -31.42 35.92
C GLU A 907 -4.39 -30.33 34.94
N ARG A 908 -5.10 -30.16 33.82
CA ARG A 908 -4.83 -29.11 32.80
C ARG A 908 -3.40 -29.20 32.24
N ILE A 909 -2.90 -30.43 32.11
CA ILE A 909 -1.60 -30.79 31.53
C ILE A 909 -1.70 -32.15 30.84
N GLY A 910 -0.69 -32.58 30.07
CA GLY A 910 -0.70 -33.92 29.45
C GLY A 910 -0.87 -35.05 30.47
N TYR A 911 -1.57 -36.13 30.10
CA TYR A 911 -1.69 -37.33 30.95
C TYR A 911 -0.30 -37.87 31.33
N ASP A 912 -0.13 -38.36 32.56
CA ASP A 912 1.15 -38.87 33.07
C ASP A 912 1.83 -39.84 32.10
N GLU A 913 3.10 -39.57 31.79
CA GLU A 913 3.86 -40.29 30.77
C GLU A 913 4.05 -41.77 31.11
N ARG A 914 4.29 -42.07 32.39
CA ARG A 914 4.43 -43.46 32.84
C ARG A 914 3.09 -44.19 32.71
N TRP A 915 1.99 -43.57 33.11
CA TRP A 915 0.67 -44.17 33.01
C TRP A 915 0.28 -44.49 31.55
N VAL A 916 0.54 -43.56 30.62
CA VAL A 916 0.30 -43.80 29.18
C VAL A 916 1.22 -44.90 28.64
N MET A 917 2.51 -44.88 28.99
CA MET A 917 3.48 -45.89 28.54
C MET A 917 3.14 -47.31 29.03
N VAL A 918 2.61 -47.45 30.24
CA VAL A 918 2.25 -48.75 30.82
C VAL A 918 0.94 -49.29 30.24
N ASN A 919 -0.09 -48.45 30.12
CA ASN A 919 -1.44 -48.91 29.79
C ASN A 919 -1.81 -48.77 28.31
N PHE A 920 -1.15 -47.86 27.57
CA PHE A 920 -1.42 -47.54 26.17
C PHE A 920 -0.11 -47.43 25.35
N PRO A 921 0.72 -48.49 25.34
CA PRO A 921 2.06 -48.45 24.79
C PRO A 921 2.11 -48.15 23.28
N LYS A 922 1.09 -48.53 22.50
CA LYS A 922 1.09 -48.26 21.04
C LYS A 922 0.85 -46.78 20.76
N THR A 923 -0.06 -46.15 21.50
CA THR A 923 -0.34 -44.71 21.44
C THR A 923 0.89 -43.91 21.87
N TYR A 924 1.57 -44.34 22.94
CA TYR A 924 2.83 -43.72 23.37
C TYR A 924 3.91 -43.84 22.29
N ALA A 925 4.10 -45.04 21.71
CA ALA A 925 5.08 -45.26 20.63
C ALA A 925 4.77 -44.41 19.39
N TYR A 926 3.50 -44.23 19.05
CA TYR A 926 3.06 -43.32 17.99
C TYR A 926 3.48 -41.87 18.27
N LEU A 927 3.17 -41.35 19.47
CA LEU A 927 3.54 -39.97 19.85
C LEU A 927 5.06 -39.78 19.91
N LYS A 928 5.79 -40.78 20.39
CA LYS A 928 7.25 -40.74 20.54
C LYS A 928 7.96 -40.56 19.20
N ARG A 929 7.46 -41.17 18.12
CA ARG A 929 7.96 -40.97 16.75
C ARG A 929 7.92 -39.49 16.32
N PHE A 930 6.96 -38.72 16.81
CA PHE A 930 6.78 -37.30 16.49
C PHE A 930 7.31 -36.34 17.56
N GLU A 931 8.07 -36.81 18.54
CA GLU A 931 8.50 -36.00 19.68
C GLU A 931 9.19 -34.70 19.25
N ASP A 932 10.12 -34.77 18.28
CA ASP A 932 10.82 -33.60 17.76
C ASP A 932 9.86 -32.57 17.15
N ALA A 933 8.87 -33.02 16.37
CA ALA A 933 7.87 -32.16 15.77
C ALA A 933 6.95 -31.52 16.82
N ILE A 934 6.57 -32.30 17.85
CA ILE A 934 5.75 -31.84 18.98
C ILE A 934 6.51 -30.81 19.83
N ARG A 935 7.81 -31.00 20.08
CA ARG A 935 8.62 -30.07 20.88
C ARG A 935 8.89 -28.75 20.15
N LYS A 936 9.00 -28.77 18.83
CA LYS A 936 9.22 -27.57 17.97
C LYS A 936 7.94 -26.77 17.68
N ARG A 937 6.86 -26.96 18.44
CA ARG A 937 5.59 -26.23 18.28
C ARG A 937 5.78 -24.71 18.49
N SER A 938 5.11 -23.91 17.66
CA SER A 938 5.23 -22.44 17.67
C SER A 938 4.49 -21.78 18.83
N SER A 939 3.47 -22.42 19.39
CA SER A 939 2.68 -21.89 20.51
C SER A 939 3.52 -21.79 21.79
N GLY A 940 3.70 -20.56 22.29
CA GLY A 940 4.42 -20.32 23.55
C GLY A 940 3.73 -20.95 24.77
N VAL A 941 2.40 -20.86 24.86
CA VAL A 941 1.62 -21.41 25.99
C VAL A 941 1.76 -22.93 26.06
N VAL A 942 1.72 -23.61 24.91
CA VAL A 942 1.87 -25.07 24.86
C VAL A 942 3.30 -25.49 25.20
N ARG A 943 4.31 -24.73 24.78
CA ARG A 943 5.70 -24.97 25.18
C ARG A 943 5.89 -24.88 26.70
N GLN A 944 5.30 -23.88 27.34
CA GLN A 944 5.34 -23.75 28.81
C GLN A 944 4.65 -24.91 29.52
N LEU A 945 3.58 -25.48 28.94
CA LEU A 945 2.93 -26.67 29.50
C LEU A 945 3.81 -27.92 29.34
N MET A 946 4.47 -28.10 28.19
CA MET A 946 5.43 -29.18 27.97
C MET A 946 6.68 -29.09 28.86
N GLU A 947 7.07 -27.89 29.32
CA GLU A 947 8.17 -27.74 30.27
C GLU A 947 7.78 -28.25 31.66
N LYS A 948 6.49 -28.16 32.01
CA LYS A 948 5.95 -28.55 33.32
C LYS A 948 5.39 -29.97 33.36
N GLY A 949 5.25 -30.63 32.21
CA GLY A 949 4.61 -31.93 32.10
C GLY A 949 4.96 -32.66 30.81
N PRO A 950 4.16 -33.66 30.39
CA PRO A 950 4.50 -34.53 29.27
C PRO A 950 4.64 -33.78 27.94
N PHE A 951 5.55 -34.25 27.07
CA PHE A 951 5.87 -33.59 25.80
C PHE A 951 4.67 -33.47 24.86
N TYR A 952 3.67 -34.35 24.97
CA TYR A 952 2.44 -34.33 24.18
C TYR A 952 1.32 -33.45 24.79
N SER A 953 1.64 -32.58 25.75
CA SER A 953 0.66 -31.67 26.34
C SER A 953 -0.03 -30.79 25.27
N MET A 954 -1.36 -30.68 25.33
CA MET A 954 -2.18 -29.79 24.50
C MET A 954 -2.61 -28.53 25.28
N TYR A 955 -3.52 -27.71 24.73
CA TYR A 955 -4.11 -26.56 25.43
C TYR A 955 -5.63 -26.50 25.22
N ALA A 956 -6.31 -25.69 26.06
CA ALA A 956 -7.74 -25.42 26.02
C ALA A 956 -8.66 -26.64 26.31
N VAL A 957 -8.16 -27.67 26.98
CA VAL A 957 -8.96 -28.86 27.37
C VAL A 957 -9.24 -28.85 28.87
N GLY A 958 -10.51 -28.90 29.29
CA GLY A 958 -10.92 -29.00 30.69
C GLY A 958 -12.14 -29.89 30.87
N GLU A 959 -12.69 -29.97 32.08
CA GLU A 959 -13.93 -30.72 32.34
C GLU A 959 -15.08 -30.27 31.43
N TYR A 960 -15.18 -28.97 31.16
CA TYR A 960 -16.15 -28.38 30.21
C TYR A 960 -16.04 -28.97 28.79
N THR A 961 -14.86 -29.43 28.37
CA THR A 961 -14.65 -30.06 27.05
C THR A 961 -15.45 -31.35 26.92
N PHE A 962 -15.77 -32.00 28.04
CA PHE A 962 -16.42 -33.30 28.09
C PHE A 962 -17.87 -33.25 28.60
N SER A 963 -18.52 -32.07 28.56
CA SER A 963 -19.96 -31.98 28.87
C SER A 963 -20.82 -32.67 27.80
N PRO A 964 -21.94 -33.32 28.18
CA PRO A 964 -22.75 -34.14 27.28
C PRO A 964 -23.38 -33.33 26.14
N TYR A 965 -23.72 -32.06 26.38
CA TYR A 965 -24.25 -31.16 25.37
C TYR A 965 -23.42 -29.89 25.26
N LYS A 966 -23.24 -29.40 24.03
CA LYS A 966 -22.54 -28.16 23.75
C LYS A 966 -23.24 -27.38 22.66
N ALA A 967 -23.48 -26.09 22.88
CA ALA A 967 -23.81 -25.17 21.80
C ALA A 967 -22.50 -24.64 21.22
N VAL A 968 -22.17 -25.00 19.98
CA VAL A 968 -20.89 -24.69 19.32
C VAL A 968 -21.08 -23.73 18.18
N TRP A 969 -20.08 -22.87 17.92
CA TRP A 969 -20.08 -21.95 16.79
C TRP A 969 -18.67 -21.72 16.24
N ASN A 970 -18.57 -21.18 15.02
CA ASN A 970 -17.31 -20.81 14.40
C ASN A 970 -16.73 -19.50 14.99
N GLN A 971 -15.42 -19.48 15.28
CA GLN A 971 -14.75 -18.25 15.72
C GLN A 971 -14.29 -17.36 14.55
N MET A 972 -14.16 -17.96 13.35
CA MET A 972 -13.66 -17.35 12.12
C MET A 972 -14.70 -17.46 11.00
N GLY A 973 -14.88 -16.39 10.21
CA GLY A 973 -15.89 -16.32 9.16
C GLY A 973 -16.55 -14.94 9.07
N SER A 974 -17.53 -14.82 8.19
CA SER A 974 -18.35 -13.62 7.98
C SER A 974 -19.70 -13.66 8.72
N LYS A 975 -20.13 -14.85 9.16
CA LYS A 975 -21.39 -15.11 9.86
C LYS A 975 -21.17 -16.05 11.04
N LEU A 976 -21.98 -15.91 12.08
CA LEU A 976 -22.03 -16.87 13.18
C LEU A 976 -22.94 -18.03 12.78
N ASN A 977 -22.38 -19.23 12.71
CA ASN A 977 -23.11 -20.47 12.50
C ASN A 977 -22.99 -21.27 13.79
N ALA A 978 -24.12 -21.51 14.46
CA ALA A 978 -24.18 -22.34 15.66
C ALA A 978 -24.92 -23.66 15.42
N CYS A 979 -24.51 -24.69 16.15
CA CYS A 979 -25.13 -26.01 16.18
C CYS A 979 -25.00 -26.60 17.59
N VAL A 980 -25.96 -27.42 18.02
CA VAL A 980 -25.80 -28.25 19.21
C VAL A 980 -25.06 -29.53 18.82
N ILE A 981 -24.08 -29.94 19.63
CA ILE A 981 -23.40 -31.23 19.49
C ILE A 981 -23.46 -32.01 20.81
N SER A 982 -23.46 -33.33 20.67
CA SER A 982 -23.47 -34.32 21.75
C SER A 982 -22.54 -35.49 21.41
N SER A 983 -22.83 -36.69 21.91
CA SER A 983 -22.18 -37.93 21.47
C SER A 983 -22.62 -38.35 20.06
N ALA A 984 -21.68 -38.84 19.27
CA ALA A 984 -21.93 -39.56 18.02
C ALA A 984 -21.80 -41.07 18.26
N ASN A 985 -22.63 -41.86 17.57
CA ASN A 985 -22.43 -43.30 17.48
C ASN A 985 -21.51 -43.61 16.30
N ASP A 986 -20.20 -43.64 16.56
CA ASP A 986 -19.16 -43.83 15.54
C ASP A 986 -18.99 -45.30 15.15
N GLU A 987 -18.75 -45.58 13.87
CA GLU A 987 -18.59 -46.95 13.35
C GLU A 987 -17.43 -47.72 14.01
N PHE A 988 -16.34 -47.05 14.37
CA PHE A 988 -15.16 -47.69 14.95
C PHE A 988 -15.14 -47.57 16.48
N LEU A 989 -15.44 -46.38 16.99
CA LEU A 989 -15.30 -46.05 18.41
C LEU A 989 -16.55 -46.40 19.24
N GLY A 990 -17.72 -46.55 18.61
CA GLY A 990 -19.02 -46.64 19.30
C GLY A 990 -19.49 -45.27 19.76
N GLU A 991 -20.30 -45.21 20.81
CA GLU A 991 -20.76 -43.93 21.37
C GLU A 991 -19.58 -43.14 21.95
N LYS A 992 -19.25 -42.01 21.30
CA LYS A 992 -18.17 -41.11 21.72
C LYS A 992 -18.59 -39.66 21.59
N MET A 993 -18.14 -38.86 22.55
CA MET A 993 -18.37 -37.43 22.57
C MET A 993 -17.60 -36.73 21.44
N ILE A 994 -18.28 -35.81 20.75
CA ILE A 994 -17.67 -34.97 19.73
C ILE A 994 -16.93 -33.80 20.39
N LEU A 995 -15.68 -33.57 19.98
CA LEU A 995 -14.83 -32.49 20.48
C LEU A 995 -14.68 -31.37 19.44
N PRO A 996 -14.80 -30.09 19.81
CA PRO A 996 -14.51 -28.97 18.93
C PRO A 996 -13.01 -28.64 18.88
N GLU A 997 -12.53 -28.23 17.72
CA GLU A 997 -11.16 -27.72 17.50
C GLU A 997 -11.02 -26.24 17.88
N HIS A 998 -9.82 -25.73 18.14
CA HIS A 998 -9.57 -24.36 18.60
C HIS A 998 -10.11 -23.21 17.72
N VAL A 999 -10.46 -23.46 16.45
CA VAL A 999 -11.15 -22.49 15.57
C VAL A 999 -12.67 -22.42 15.81
N LEU A 1000 -13.20 -23.31 16.64
CA LEU A 1000 -14.58 -23.32 17.11
C LEU A 1000 -14.63 -22.91 18.59
N ALA A 1001 -15.72 -22.31 19.00
CA ALA A 1001 -16.01 -21.97 20.38
C ALA A 1001 -17.34 -22.61 20.80
N PHE A 1002 -17.54 -22.78 22.11
CA PHE A 1002 -18.72 -23.44 22.61
C PHE A 1002 -19.08 -23.02 24.03
N VAL A 1003 -20.35 -23.22 24.39
CA VAL A 1003 -20.85 -23.24 25.76
C VAL A 1003 -21.21 -24.68 26.11
N SER A 1004 -20.82 -25.11 27.30
CA SER A 1004 -21.09 -26.45 27.82
C SER A 1004 -22.29 -26.47 28.77
N THR A 1005 -23.12 -27.50 28.68
CA THR A 1005 -24.24 -27.73 29.60
C THR A 1005 -24.53 -29.22 29.75
N ASP A 1006 -25.13 -29.60 30.88
CA ASP A 1006 -25.63 -30.95 31.14
C ASP A 1006 -27.09 -31.13 30.69
N ASN A 1007 -27.74 -30.06 30.21
CA ASN A 1007 -29.14 -30.05 29.78
C ASN A 1007 -29.25 -29.77 28.28
N GLU A 1008 -29.85 -30.71 27.54
CA GLU A 1008 -30.07 -30.59 26.10
C GLU A 1008 -30.88 -29.35 25.71
N ASN A 1009 -31.98 -29.07 26.41
CA ASN A 1009 -32.84 -27.92 26.13
C ASN A 1009 -32.12 -26.59 26.38
N GLU A 1010 -31.23 -26.54 27.36
CA GLU A 1010 -30.37 -25.37 27.59
C GLU A 1010 -29.39 -25.16 26.43
N ALA A 1011 -28.79 -26.23 25.89
CA ALA A 1011 -27.91 -26.13 24.73
C ALA A 1011 -28.68 -25.62 23.49
N HIS A 1012 -29.88 -26.16 23.26
CA HIS A 1012 -30.73 -25.73 22.15
C HIS A 1012 -31.23 -24.29 22.31
N PHE A 1013 -31.56 -23.86 23.52
CA PHE A 1013 -31.88 -22.45 23.81
C PHE A 1013 -30.73 -21.51 23.46
N ILE A 1014 -29.50 -21.82 23.91
CA ILE A 1014 -28.32 -21.01 23.58
C ILE A 1014 -28.10 -20.98 22.06
N CYS A 1015 -28.20 -22.14 21.39
CA CYS A 1015 -28.07 -22.25 19.95
C CYS A 1015 -29.13 -21.40 19.20
N ALA A 1016 -30.38 -21.40 19.66
CA ALA A 1016 -31.46 -20.58 19.11
C ALA A 1016 -31.10 -19.08 19.15
N VAL A 1017 -30.65 -18.61 20.32
CA VAL A 1017 -30.25 -17.22 20.51
C VAL A 1017 -29.08 -16.85 19.61
N LEU A 1018 -28.05 -17.70 19.54
CA LEU A 1018 -26.85 -17.44 18.74
C LEU A 1018 -27.12 -17.36 17.22
N ASN A 1019 -28.08 -18.13 16.71
CA ASN A 1019 -28.44 -18.14 15.29
C ASN A 1019 -29.50 -17.11 14.88
N SER A 1020 -30.00 -16.29 15.81
CA SER A 1020 -31.00 -15.25 15.54
C SER A 1020 -30.43 -14.05 14.76
N SER A 1021 -31.28 -13.39 13.98
CA SER A 1021 -30.91 -12.22 13.17
C SER A 1021 -30.39 -11.04 14.01
N ILE A 1022 -30.95 -10.81 15.20
CA ILE A 1022 -30.49 -9.73 16.08
C ILE A 1022 -29.09 -9.98 16.64
N VAL A 1023 -28.76 -11.22 17.00
CA VAL A 1023 -27.39 -11.57 17.45
C VAL A 1023 -26.43 -11.52 16.27
N ASP A 1024 -26.84 -11.98 15.09
CA ASP A 1024 -26.06 -11.89 13.87
C ASP A 1024 -25.71 -10.42 13.53
N LEU A 1025 -26.69 -9.52 13.58
CA LEU A 1025 -26.48 -8.08 13.38
C LEU A 1025 -25.51 -7.50 14.41
N ALA A 1026 -25.71 -7.81 15.70
CA ALA A 1026 -24.86 -7.32 16.78
C ALA A 1026 -23.40 -7.77 16.58
N ILE A 1027 -23.16 -9.05 16.30
CA ILE A 1027 -21.82 -9.61 16.14
C ILE A 1027 -21.12 -9.09 14.88
N ARG A 1028 -21.81 -9.09 13.73
CA ARG A 1028 -21.19 -8.63 12.48
C ARG A 1028 -20.88 -7.14 12.50
N SER A 1029 -21.66 -6.34 13.23
CA SER A 1029 -21.42 -4.90 13.35
C SER A 1029 -20.10 -4.56 14.07
N ILE A 1030 -19.66 -5.43 14.99
CA ILE A 1030 -18.40 -5.29 15.75
C ILE A 1030 -17.22 -5.84 14.95
N ALA A 1031 -17.36 -7.04 14.40
CA ALA A 1031 -16.20 -7.80 13.98
C ALA A 1031 -15.62 -7.37 12.64
N GLY A 1032 -16.39 -6.65 11.82
CA GLY A 1032 -16.00 -6.20 10.50
C GLY A 1032 -15.58 -7.31 9.54
N GLY A 1033 -15.73 -8.60 9.86
CA GLY A 1033 -15.18 -9.72 9.07
C GLY A 1033 -13.69 -9.99 9.32
N THR A 1034 -13.19 -9.76 10.55
CA THR A 1034 -11.81 -10.13 10.95
C THR A 1034 -11.71 -11.63 11.32
N LYS A 1035 -10.47 -12.16 11.35
CA LYS A 1035 -10.12 -13.56 11.72
C LYS A 1035 -10.53 -14.00 13.15
N SER A 1036 -11.29 -13.20 13.89
CA SER A 1036 -11.62 -13.44 15.30
C SER A 1036 -12.97 -12.79 15.64
N PHE A 1037 -14.02 -13.19 14.91
CA PHE A 1037 -15.36 -12.58 15.03
C PHE A 1037 -16.19 -13.23 16.14
N GLY A 1038 -16.13 -14.56 16.26
CA GLY A 1038 -16.91 -15.36 17.22
C GLY A 1038 -16.08 -15.88 18.38
N THR A 1039 -15.04 -15.18 18.83
CA THR A 1039 -14.22 -15.70 19.94
C THR A 1039 -15.04 -15.81 21.24
N PRO A 1040 -14.71 -16.74 22.16
CA PRO A 1040 -15.46 -16.92 23.40
C PRO A 1040 -15.70 -15.61 24.16
N LYS A 1041 -14.66 -14.78 24.26
CA LYS A 1041 -14.70 -13.53 25.01
C LYS A 1041 -15.63 -12.48 24.38
N ILE A 1042 -15.74 -12.45 23.05
CA ILE A 1042 -16.65 -11.53 22.36
C ILE A 1042 -18.09 -11.90 22.70
N ILE A 1043 -18.46 -13.18 22.60
CA ILE A 1043 -19.83 -13.62 22.92
C ILE A 1043 -20.17 -13.36 24.39
N GLU A 1044 -19.27 -13.71 25.31
CA GLU A 1044 -19.46 -13.51 26.76
C GLU A 1044 -19.69 -12.04 27.15
N GLU A 1045 -18.93 -11.12 26.57
CA GLU A 1045 -18.95 -9.71 26.96
C GLU A 1045 -19.97 -8.88 26.19
N THR A 1046 -20.38 -9.35 25.02
CA THR A 1046 -21.19 -8.56 24.08
C THR A 1046 -22.64 -8.99 24.06
N ILE A 1047 -22.98 -10.27 24.20
CA ILE A 1047 -24.36 -10.75 24.03
C ILE A 1047 -24.94 -11.17 25.38
N ARG A 1048 -26.04 -10.51 25.81
CA ARG A 1048 -26.71 -10.77 27.09
C ARG A 1048 -27.59 -12.02 27.01
N ILE A 1049 -27.00 -13.18 26.78
CA ILE A 1049 -27.76 -14.46 26.83
C ILE A 1049 -28.14 -14.71 28.30
N PRO A 1050 -29.44 -14.75 28.66
CA PRO A 1050 -29.88 -14.98 30.03
C PRO A 1050 -29.69 -16.46 30.42
N LYS A 1051 -29.73 -16.74 31.73
CA LYS A 1051 -29.72 -18.13 32.20
C LYS A 1051 -31.00 -18.83 31.74
N PHE A 1052 -30.87 -20.03 31.19
CA PHE A 1052 -32.01 -20.88 30.87
C PHE A 1052 -32.86 -21.16 32.12
N ASP A 1053 -34.17 -21.08 31.94
CA ASP A 1053 -35.16 -21.28 33.00
C ASP A 1053 -36.20 -22.26 32.48
N THR A 1054 -36.24 -23.44 33.09
CA THR A 1054 -37.16 -24.51 32.72
C THR A 1054 -38.63 -24.14 32.95
N ARG A 1055 -38.91 -23.12 33.76
CA ARG A 1055 -40.27 -22.61 34.01
C ARG A 1055 -40.72 -21.59 32.97
N SER A 1056 -39.79 -20.95 32.29
CA SER A 1056 -40.09 -20.00 31.22
C SER A 1056 -40.65 -20.75 30.01
N GLU A 1057 -41.87 -20.40 29.60
CA GLU A 1057 -42.48 -20.92 28.38
C GLU A 1057 -41.69 -20.50 27.14
N LEU A 1058 -41.21 -19.25 27.11
CA LEU A 1058 -40.41 -18.72 26.02
C LEU A 1058 -39.08 -19.48 25.84
N HIS A 1059 -38.37 -19.75 26.95
CA HIS A 1059 -37.10 -20.49 26.88
C HIS A 1059 -37.30 -21.92 26.37
N ARG A 1060 -38.35 -22.61 26.84
CA ARG A 1060 -38.72 -23.93 26.34
C ARG A 1060 -39.09 -23.90 24.86
N ARG A 1061 -39.89 -22.92 24.43
CA ARG A 1061 -40.25 -22.73 23.03
C ARG A 1061 -39.02 -22.54 22.13
N LEU A 1062 -38.07 -21.71 22.53
CA LEU A 1062 -36.82 -21.50 21.79
C LEU A 1062 -35.98 -22.79 21.67
N ALA A 1063 -35.94 -23.60 22.73
CA ALA A 1063 -35.27 -24.89 22.69
C ALA A 1063 -35.94 -25.87 21.70
N GLU A 1064 -37.27 -25.96 21.70
CA GLU A 1064 -38.02 -26.82 20.77
C GLU A 1064 -37.88 -26.35 19.31
N LEU A 1065 -37.98 -25.04 19.05
CA LEU A 1065 -37.76 -24.47 17.72
C LEU A 1065 -36.35 -24.77 17.21
N SER A 1066 -35.34 -24.68 18.07
CA SER A 1066 -33.97 -25.05 17.74
C SER A 1066 -33.86 -26.53 17.40
N LYS A 1067 -34.47 -27.45 18.16
CA LYS A 1067 -34.49 -28.88 17.81
C LYS A 1067 -35.11 -29.12 16.44
N LYS A 1068 -36.28 -28.51 16.18
CA LYS A 1068 -36.95 -28.58 14.87
C LYS A 1068 -36.07 -28.04 13.74
N ALA A 1069 -35.35 -26.94 13.97
CA ALA A 1069 -34.41 -26.40 12.98
C ALA A 1069 -33.25 -27.37 12.68
N HIS A 1070 -32.73 -28.11 13.67
CA HIS A 1070 -31.70 -29.13 13.43
C HIS A 1070 -32.26 -30.30 12.61
N GLU A 1071 -33.49 -30.76 12.91
CA GLU A 1071 -34.16 -31.82 12.14
C GLU A 1071 -34.36 -31.42 10.67
N LEU A 1072 -34.88 -30.22 10.42
CA LEU A 1072 -35.12 -29.70 9.07
C LEU A 1072 -33.82 -29.47 8.30
N ALA A 1073 -32.77 -28.95 8.95
CA ALA A 1073 -31.47 -28.78 8.32
C ALA A 1073 -30.81 -30.12 7.96
N LEU A 1074 -31.00 -31.15 8.79
CA LEU A 1074 -30.56 -32.52 8.48
C LEU A 1074 -31.34 -33.10 7.30
N ALA A 1075 -32.66 -32.88 7.25
CA ALA A 1075 -33.54 -33.30 6.16
C ALA A 1075 -33.39 -32.49 4.86
N GLU A 1076 -32.64 -31.38 4.90
CA GLU A 1076 -32.43 -30.45 3.75
C GLU A 1076 -33.73 -29.79 3.26
N ASP A 1077 -34.68 -29.56 4.18
CA ASP A 1077 -35.93 -28.83 3.93
C ASP A 1077 -35.74 -27.32 4.22
N GLU A 1078 -35.27 -26.59 3.21
CA GLU A 1078 -34.92 -25.18 3.36
C GLU A 1078 -36.13 -24.26 3.58
N ASP A 1079 -37.28 -24.58 3.00
CA ASP A 1079 -38.47 -23.72 3.05
C ASP A 1079 -39.11 -23.78 4.44
N GLU A 1080 -39.30 -24.97 5.01
CA GLU A 1080 -39.77 -25.10 6.39
C GLU A 1080 -38.73 -24.59 7.40
N LEU A 1081 -37.43 -24.79 7.13
CA LEU A 1081 -36.38 -24.27 7.99
C LEU A 1081 -36.43 -22.75 8.07
N ARG A 1082 -36.59 -22.05 6.94
CA ARG A 1082 -36.76 -20.59 6.92
C ARG A 1082 -37.95 -20.13 7.76
N ALA A 1083 -39.09 -20.83 7.68
CA ALA A 1083 -40.25 -20.51 8.50
C ALA A 1083 -39.98 -20.69 10.02
N VAL A 1084 -39.27 -21.75 10.40
CA VAL A 1084 -38.85 -21.98 11.80
C VAL A 1084 -37.85 -20.91 12.25
N GLU A 1085 -36.91 -20.50 11.40
CA GLU A 1085 -35.98 -19.41 11.70
C GLU A 1085 -36.70 -18.08 11.95
N GLU A 1086 -37.76 -17.78 11.20
CA GLU A 1086 -38.59 -16.59 11.46
C GLU A 1086 -39.33 -16.65 12.80
N GLU A 1087 -39.78 -17.84 13.22
CA GLU A 1087 -40.34 -18.04 14.55
C GLU A 1087 -39.29 -17.88 15.66
N ILE A 1088 -38.08 -18.40 15.45
CA ILE A 1088 -36.95 -18.21 16.37
C ILE A 1088 -36.65 -16.73 16.51
N ASP A 1089 -36.58 -15.99 15.41
CA ASP A 1089 -36.31 -14.55 15.41
C ASP A 1089 -37.35 -13.76 16.22
N ARG A 1090 -38.64 -14.06 16.07
CA ARG A 1090 -39.71 -13.45 16.88
C ARG A 1090 -39.60 -13.82 18.36
N ALA A 1091 -39.36 -15.08 18.67
CA ALA A 1091 -39.21 -15.53 20.06
C ALA A 1091 -37.95 -14.93 20.73
N VAL A 1092 -36.86 -14.73 19.98
CA VAL A 1092 -35.67 -14.04 20.49
C VAL A 1092 -35.91 -12.52 20.59
N ALA A 1093 -36.70 -11.92 19.69
CA ALA A 1093 -37.13 -10.53 19.82
C ALA A 1093 -37.91 -10.33 21.14
N ASP A 1094 -38.86 -11.22 21.46
CA ASP A 1094 -39.58 -11.21 22.73
C ASP A 1094 -38.64 -11.35 23.94
N LEU A 1095 -37.63 -12.22 23.85
CA LEU A 1095 -36.63 -12.44 24.89
C LEU A 1095 -35.88 -11.15 25.27
N PHE A 1096 -35.61 -10.31 24.28
CA PHE A 1096 -34.87 -9.06 24.43
C PHE A 1096 -35.76 -7.81 24.49
N GLY A 1097 -37.09 -7.97 24.42
CA GLY A 1097 -38.04 -6.85 24.45
C GLY A 1097 -37.99 -5.96 23.20
N LEU A 1098 -37.87 -6.59 22.02
CA LEU A 1098 -37.98 -5.93 20.72
C LEU A 1098 -39.42 -5.98 20.22
N THR A 1099 -39.87 -4.91 19.59
CA THR A 1099 -41.14 -4.90 18.85
C THR A 1099 -40.98 -5.53 17.46
N GLU A 1100 -42.07 -5.95 16.83
CA GLU A 1100 -42.06 -6.45 15.44
C GLU A 1100 -41.45 -5.42 14.45
N ALA A 1101 -41.71 -4.13 14.66
CA ALA A 1101 -41.10 -3.08 13.84
C ALA A 1101 -39.57 -2.99 14.02
N GLU A 1102 -39.08 -3.18 15.24
CA GLU A 1102 -37.64 -3.24 15.51
C GLU A 1102 -37.00 -4.52 14.92
N LEU A 1103 -37.71 -5.65 14.94
CA LEU A 1103 -37.24 -6.87 14.29
C LEU A 1103 -37.15 -6.70 12.76
N GLU A 1104 -38.10 -6.01 12.14
CA GLU A 1104 -38.00 -5.68 10.71
C GLU A 1104 -36.85 -4.71 10.42
N ASP A 1105 -36.64 -3.69 11.26
CA ASP A 1105 -35.49 -2.79 11.17
C ASP A 1105 -34.14 -3.55 11.30
N VAL A 1106 -34.09 -4.66 12.06
CA VAL A 1106 -32.91 -5.55 12.17
C VAL A 1106 -32.68 -6.28 10.86
N LYS A 1107 -33.73 -6.87 10.28
CA LYS A 1107 -33.66 -7.57 8.99
C LYS A 1107 -33.28 -6.61 7.86
N ASP A 1108 -33.83 -5.39 7.87
CA ASP A 1108 -33.44 -4.30 6.97
C ASP A 1108 -31.98 -3.91 7.16
N ALA A 1109 -31.51 -3.74 8.40
CA ALA A 1109 -30.12 -3.42 8.66
C ALA A 1109 -29.17 -4.52 8.17
N LEU A 1110 -29.53 -5.80 8.35
CA LEU A 1110 -28.76 -6.92 7.80
C LEU A 1110 -28.71 -6.88 6.27
N ARG A 1111 -29.85 -6.64 5.60
CA ARG A 1111 -29.94 -6.47 4.14
C ARG A 1111 -29.10 -5.29 3.65
N VAL A 1112 -29.19 -4.14 4.31
CA VAL A 1112 -28.46 -2.92 3.95
C VAL A 1112 -26.96 -3.10 4.16
N VAL A 1113 -26.52 -3.56 5.34
CA VAL A 1113 -25.10 -3.64 5.69
C VAL A 1113 -24.40 -4.84 5.08
N TYR A 1114 -25.11 -5.97 4.88
CA TYR A 1114 -24.50 -7.23 4.42
C TYR A 1114 -25.05 -7.77 3.09
N GLY A 1115 -26.21 -7.30 2.61
CA GLY A 1115 -26.79 -7.61 1.29
C GLY A 1115 -28.00 -8.54 1.37
N GLU A 1116 -28.90 -8.51 0.37
CA GLU A 1116 -29.89 -9.56 0.16
C GLU A 1116 -29.19 -10.79 -0.42
N GLY A 1117 -29.27 -11.94 0.26
CA GLY A 1117 -28.71 -13.19 -0.27
C GLY A 1117 -27.19 -13.33 -0.20
N ALA A 1118 -26.60 -13.18 0.98
CA ALA A 1118 -25.28 -13.77 1.25
C ALA A 1118 -25.40 -15.31 1.42
N GLU A 1119 -25.94 -15.98 0.38
CA GLU A 1119 -25.64 -17.36 -0.01
C GLU A 1119 -24.50 -17.33 -1.03
N ALA A 1120 -23.52 -16.44 -0.84
CA ALA A 1120 -22.20 -16.72 -1.37
C ALA A 1120 -21.64 -17.83 -0.48
N GLU A 1121 -21.94 -19.08 -0.84
CA GLU A 1121 -21.07 -20.19 -0.50
C GLU A 1121 -19.66 -19.72 -0.85
N GLU A 1122 -18.83 -19.49 0.17
CA GLU A 1122 -17.40 -19.52 -0.06
C GLU A 1122 -17.15 -20.92 -0.63
N GLU A 1123 -16.89 -21.02 -1.94
CA GLU A 1123 -16.21 -22.17 -2.53
C GLU A 1123 -14.85 -22.29 -1.83
N ILE A 1124 -14.88 -22.85 -0.62
CA ILE A 1124 -13.74 -23.57 -0.08
C ILE A 1124 -13.60 -24.70 -1.07
N LYS A 1125 -12.55 -24.63 -1.90
CA LYS A 1125 -12.14 -25.76 -2.76
C LYS A 1125 -12.28 -27.04 -1.92
N GLU A 1126 -13.26 -27.86 -2.27
CA GLU A 1126 -13.38 -29.21 -1.73
C GLU A 1126 -12.13 -29.95 -2.18
N GLU A 1127 -11.10 -29.95 -1.33
CA GLU A 1127 -10.06 -30.97 -1.44
C GLU A 1127 -10.69 -32.25 -0.91
N GLU A 1128 -10.83 -33.26 -1.78
CA GLU A 1128 -11.31 -34.59 -1.45
C GLU A 1128 -10.44 -35.22 -0.36
N VAL A 1129 -10.83 -34.98 0.88
CA VAL A 1129 -10.42 -35.76 2.05
C VAL A 1129 -11.58 -36.74 2.30
N GLU A 1130 -11.32 -38.04 2.32
CA GLU A 1130 -12.33 -39.02 2.76
C GLU A 1130 -12.73 -38.71 4.22
N GLU A 1131 -13.92 -38.14 4.41
CA GLU A 1131 -14.55 -37.81 5.69
C GLU A 1131 -15.63 -38.83 6.07
N VAL A 1132 -15.91 -38.97 7.37
CA VAL A 1132 -17.02 -39.81 7.85
C VAL A 1132 -18.33 -38.99 7.75
N LYS A 1133 -19.18 -39.35 6.78
CA LYS A 1133 -20.51 -38.76 6.62
C LYS A 1133 -21.47 -39.33 7.65
N LEU A 1134 -22.39 -38.50 8.15
CA LEU A 1134 -23.34 -38.91 9.18
C LEU A 1134 -24.50 -39.82 8.68
N GLU A 1135 -24.63 -40.13 7.37
CA GLU A 1135 -25.49 -41.22 6.85
C GLU A 1135 -24.97 -41.84 5.52
N GLY A 1136 -25.20 -43.16 5.32
CA GLY A 1136 -25.16 -43.85 4.01
C GLY A 1136 -24.23 -45.08 3.87
N ALA A 1137 -24.81 -46.29 3.89
CA ALA A 1137 -24.17 -47.62 3.98
C ALA A 1137 -23.32 -48.14 2.79
N GLN A 1138 -22.68 -47.28 1.98
CA GLN A 1138 -22.02 -47.71 0.72
C GLN A 1138 -20.49 -47.95 0.77
N GLY A 1139 -19.81 -47.66 1.89
CA GLY A 1139 -18.34 -47.83 2.01
C GLY A 1139 -17.83 -49.27 2.23
N ARG A 1140 -18.72 -50.26 2.43
CA ARG A 1140 -18.37 -51.58 3.00
C ARG A 1140 -17.47 -52.49 2.15
N ARG A 1141 -17.32 -52.29 0.84
CA ARG A 1141 -16.66 -53.27 -0.05
C ARG A 1141 -15.15 -53.09 -0.26
N ALA A 1142 -14.57 -51.93 0.04
CA ALA A 1142 -13.14 -51.68 -0.19
C ALA A 1142 -12.25 -52.00 1.04
N LEU A 1143 -12.81 -52.00 2.25
CA LEU A 1143 -12.07 -52.15 3.51
C LEU A 1143 -11.77 -53.61 3.91
N GLU A 1144 -12.57 -54.59 3.49
CA GLU A 1144 -12.37 -55.99 3.86
C GLU A 1144 -11.06 -56.59 3.31
N GLY A 1145 -10.53 -56.05 2.20
CA GLY A 1145 -9.27 -56.51 1.59
C GLY A 1145 -7.99 -56.09 2.33
N LEU A 1146 -8.02 -54.96 3.06
CA LEU A 1146 -6.86 -54.41 3.78
C LEU A 1146 -6.70 -55.01 5.18
N VAL A 1147 -7.80 -55.30 5.88
CA VAL A 1147 -7.79 -55.95 7.20
C VAL A 1147 -7.32 -57.40 7.09
N LYS A 1148 -7.59 -58.09 5.97
CA LYS A 1148 -7.15 -59.48 5.74
C LYS A 1148 -5.62 -59.61 5.66
N LYS A 1149 -4.93 -58.64 5.05
CA LYS A 1149 -3.45 -58.60 4.97
C LYS A 1149 -2.75 -58.30 6.29
N PHE A 1150 -3.45 -57.73 7.27
CA PHE A 1150 -2.89 -57.45 8.60
C PHE A 1150 -3.13 -58.58 9.62
N LYS A 1151 -4.07 -59.50 9.35
CA LYS A 1151 -4.24 -60.71 10.16
C LYS A 1151 -3.31 -61.86 9.75
N GLU A 1152 -2.67 -61.75 8.59
CA GLU A 1152 -1.74 -62.76 8.03
C GLU A 1152 -0.24 -62.39 8.23
N LYS A 1153 0.06 -61.33 8.99
CA LYS A 1153 1.41 -60.92 9.43
C LYS A 1153 1.40 -60.65 10.92
#